data_AF-A0A438JG75-F1
#
_entry.id   AF-A0A438JG75-F1
#
_cell.length_a   1.000
_cell.length_b   1.000
_cell.length_c   1.000
_cell.angle_alpha   90.00
_cell.angle_beta   90.00
_cell.angle_gamma   90.00
#
_symmetry.space_group_name_H-M   'P 1'
#
loop_
_entity.id
_entity.type
_entity.pdbx_description
1 polymer ?
#
loop_
_entity_poly.entity_id
_entity_poly.type
_entity_poly.pdbx_seq_one_letter_code
_entity_poly.pdbx_strand_id
1 'polypeptide(L)'
;MKMVWRLLVYMFFISFSSDQFIRAQDYTDYVPPAPPPEEENCDGIFVSYTFISRQKEFPHVKNASAQAWAFKAMATVLNAGTFELKAWKIFIGFQHDEILVSAGGAVVMNGDDMPAAVGNGTYLSGFPQTDLKTSIETAGDLTQIEVQIPITGTQFGVKPPGVPMPRTISLANDGYKCPKPTVKKTAMHVCCTRKPKFKVKTESTKFLPRQYGDLSFVYDIIQAYDGNYLAQVTIENNHPLGRLDHWNLTWEWMRGEFINTMRGAYTHKIDSTDCIYGAAGQYYKGLDFSQVMNCEKNPIIGDLPSEKAKDDKVGFIPHCCRNGSLLPTIMDQTKSKAAFQLQVYKIPPDMNRTVLFPPQKWKIVGVLNPDYKCGPPIRVDPTEFPDASGLLQVTSSAIASWQVTCNITRPKKRNSRCCVSYSAYYNDSVIPCNTCACGCDDTETCNPNIPPMLLPSEALLVPFENRTAKAKAWAKLKHLNVPSPLPCGDNCGVSINWHINSDYKTGWTARITLFNWEEIIFEDWFVAVEMKKAFLGYENIYSFNGTVLKDINNTLFFQGLPGLNYLMGEVNGSDPKSDPKVPGKQQSVISFKKKLTPGIKIVQGDGFPSKLYFNGEECSLPTEFPIGDGNRYRVNLVPVILLTLVTSMLMTNHLH
;
A
#
# COMPACT_ATOMS: atom_id res chain seq x y z
N MET A 1 59.34 -90.58 6.42
CA MET A 1 59.72 -91.00 7.80
C MET A 1 59.37 -89.86 8.73
N LYS A 2 58.26 -90.00 9.46
CA LYS A 2 58.25 -90.24 10.90
C LYS A 2 58.76 -89.03 11.72
N MET A 3 57.77 -88.31 12.26
CA MET A 3 57.65 -88.08 13.70
C MET A 3 58.53 -86.98 14.31
N VAL A 4 58.07 -85.73 14.22
CA VAL A 4 58.14 -84.76 15.34
C VAL A 4 56.88 -83.89 15.31
N TRP A 5 55.76 -84.46 15.76
CA TRP A 5 54.53 -83.71 16.03
C TRP A 5 54.29 -83.77 17.53
N ARG A 6 54.64 -82.69 18.23
CA ARG A 6 54.27 -82.29 19.61
C ARG A 6 55.40 -81.43 20.18
N LEU A 7 55.34 -80.10 19.96
CA LEU A 7 55.91 -79.03 20.82
C LEU A 7 55.93 -77.63 20.15
N LEU A 8 54.96 -77.30 19.29
CA LEU A 8 54.81 -75.96 18.68
C LEU A 8 53.34 -75.52 18.63
N VAL A 9 52.60 -75.67 19.74
CA VAL A 9 51.19 -75.22 19.87
C VAL A 9 50.92 -74.43 21.18
N TYR A 10 51.91 -74.19 22.04
CA TYR A 10 51.67 -73.65 23.39
C TYR A 10 52.30 -72.30 23.72
N MET A 11 52.53 -71.43 22.73
CA MET A 11 52.99 -70.04 22.93
C MET A 11 52.38 -69.09 21.89
N PHE A 12 51.05 -69.14 21.74
CA PHE A 12 50.25 -68.07 21.11
C PHE A 12 48.79 -68.15 21.60
N PHE A 13 48.60 -68.27 22.92
CA PHE A 13 47.27 -68.40 23.55
C PHE A 13 47.09 -67.50 24.78
N ILE A 14 47.59 -66.27 24.67
CA ILE A 14 47.14 -65.09 25.43
C ILE A 14 47.27 -63.95 24.41
N SER A 15 46.24 -63.60 23.65
CA SER A 15 45.16 -62.74 24.09
C SER A 15 44.11 -62.65 22.98
N PHE A 16 42.88 -63.09 23.23
CA PHE A 16 41.59 -62.60 22.68
C PHE A 16 40.52 -63.64 23.02
N SER A 17 40.07 -63.61 24.27
CA SER A 17 38.95 -64.40 24.78
C SER A 17 37.75 -63.48 25.01
N SER A 18 36.75 -63.61 24.15
CA SER A 18 35.32 -63.47 24.52
C SER A 18 34.46 -63.94 23.35
N ASP A 19 33.66 -64.97 23.63
CA ASP A 19 32.71 -65.62 22.73
C ASP A 19 31.80 -64.64 22.00
N GLN A 20 31.51 -65.00 20.75
CA GLN A 20 30.44 -64.41 19.94
C GLN A 20 29.08 -64.73 20.56
N PHE A 21 28.57 -63.81 21.38
CA PHE A 21 27.14 -63.55 21.39
C PHE A 21 26.81 -62.73 20.15
N ILE A 22 25.98 -63.28 19.26
CA ILE A 22 25.27 -62.51 18.24
C ILE A 22 24.39 -61.52 19.01
N ARG A 23 24.94 -60.32 19.22
CA ARG A 23 24.18 -59.17 19.69
C ARG A 23 23.45 -58.68 18.45
N ALA A 24 22.21 -59.13 18.28
CA ALA A 24 21.24 -58.38 17.49
C ALA A 24 21.36 -56.93 17.97
N GLN A 25 21.78 -56.03 17.08
CA GLN A 25 21.58 -54.62 17.32
C GLN A 25 20.07 -54.47 17.40
N ASP A 26 19.57 -54.28 18.62
CA ASP A 26 18.27 -53.67 18.85
C ASP A 26 18.26 -52.41 17.98
N TYR A 27 17.56 -52.50 16.85
CA TYR A 27 16.99 -51.32 16.25
C TYR A 27 16.11 -50.75 17.36
N THR A 28 16.59 -49.72 18.04
CA THR A 28 15.69 -48.83 18.76
C THR A 28 14.75 -48.30 17.69
N ASP A 29 13.58 -48.93 17.58
CA ASP A 29 12.44 -48.37 16.89
C ASP A 29 12.34 -46.95 17.43
N TYR A 30 12.62 -45.99 16.56
CA TYR A 30 12.28 -44.60 16.81
C TYR A 30 10.75 -44.56 16.78
N VAL A 31 10.14 -44.89 17.91
CA VAL A 31 8.71 -44.69 18.11
C VAL A 31 8.54 -43.17 18.11
N PRO A 32 7.90 -42.58 17.10
CA PRO A 32 7.60 -41.16 17.14
C PRO A 32 6.82 -40.89 18.43
N PRO A 33 7.16 -39.82 19.18
CA PRO A 33 6.44 -39.50 20.41
C PRO A 33 4.94 -39.48 20.11
N ALA A 34 4.16 -40.21 20.91
CA ALA A 34 2.72 -40.29 20.72
C ALA A 34 2.14 -38.86 20.69
N PRO A 35 1.32 -38.52 19.68
CA PRO A 35 0.70 -37.22 19.62
C PRO A 35 -0.11 -36.97 20.91
N PRO A 36 -0.26 -35.72 21.37
CA PRO A 36 -1.07 -35.40 22.54
C PRO A 36 -2.47 -36.01 22.40
N PRO A 37 -3.11 -36.54 23.46
CA PRO A 37 -4.44 -37.13 23.38
C PRO A 37 -5.50 -36.19 22.78
N GLU A 38 -5.28 -34.89 22.84
CA GLU A 38 -6.16 -33.87 22.28
C GLU A 38 -6.04 -33.73 20.75
N GLU A 39 -4.91 -34.12 20.18
CA GLU A 39 -4.68 -34.21 18.73
C GLU A 39 -5.38 -35.44 18.16
N GLU A 40 -5.28 -36.59 18.83
CA GLU A 40 -5.93 -37.84 18.42
C GLU A 40 -7.47 -37.76 18.43
N ASN A 41 -8.04 -36.91 19.28
CA ASN A 41 -9.50 -36.74 19.39
C ASN A 41 -10.08 -35.70 18.41
N CYS A 42 -9.27 -35.12 17.52
CA CYS A 42 -9.75 -34.11 16.56
C CYS A 42 -10.21 -34.76 15.25
N ASP A 43 -11.43 -34.47 14.80
CA ASP A 43 -12.04 -34.97 13.55
C ASP A 43 -12.11 -33.89 12.44
N GLY A 44 -11.29 -32.83 12.58
CA GLY A 44 -11.28 -31.66 11.71
C GLY A 44 -9.87 -31.09 11.55
N ILE A 45 -9.73 -29.77 11.70
CA ILE A 45 -8.42 -29.11 11.62
C ILE A 45 -7.92 -28.80 13.03
N PHE A 46 -6.81 -29.39 13.40
CA PHE A 46 -6.15 -29.14 14.67
C PHE A 46 -5.18 -27.98 14.52
N VAL A 47 -5.37 -26.93 15.32
CA VAL A 47 -4.47 -25.75 15.36
C VAL A 47 -3.89 -25.65 16.76
N SER A 48 -2.57 -25.61 16.87
CA SER A 48 -1.88 -25.43 18.14
C SER A 48 -0.84 -24.32 18.11
N TYR A 49 -0.59 -23.73 19.27
CA TYR A 49 0.48 -22.77 19.52
C TYR A 49 1.23 -23.20 20.78
N THR A 50 2.53 -23.45 20.64
CA THR A 50 3.40 -23.90 21.72
C THR A 50 4.48 -22.86 21.95
N PHE A 51 4.51 -22.30 23.16
CA PHE A 51 5.59 -21.43 23.59
C PHE A 51 6.82 -22.26 23.97
N ILE A 52 7.97 -21.98 23.34
CA ILE A 52 9.20 -22.75 23.51
C ILE A 52 10.10 -22.09 24.55
N SER A 53 10.44 -20.82 24.34
CA SER A 53 11.41 -20.12 25.18
C SER A 53 11.29 -18.61 25.07
N ARG A 54 11.78 -17.89 26.09
CA ARG A 54 12.07 -16.45 25.98
C ARG A 54 13.42 -16.11 26.58
N GLN A 55 14.02 -15.04 26.08
CA GLN A 55 15.26 -14.46 26.57
C GLN A 55 15.09 -12.95 26.78
N LYS A 56 15.68 -12.42 27.85
CA LYS A 56 15.65 -10.98 28.13
C LYS A 56 16.50 -10.25 27.09
N GLU A 57 15.95 -9.22 26.46
CA GLU A 57 16.64 -8.44 25.42
C GLU A 57 17.02 -7.02 25.88
N PHE A 58 18.01 -6.44 25.20
CA PHE A 58 18.37 -5.04 25.39
C PHE A 58 17.29 -4.10 24.79
N PRO A 59 17.06 -2.90 25.37
CA PRO A 59 17.71 -2.39 26.58
C PRO A 59 17.18 -3.06 27.85
N HIS A 60 18.07 -3.32 28.81
CA HIS A 60 17.69 -3.82 30.12
C HIS A 60 17.12 -2.68 30.96
N VAL A 61 15.79 -2.61 31.05
CA VAL A 61 15.07 -1.57 31.78
C VAL A 61 14.55 -2.09 33.12
N LYS A 62 14.45 -1.20 34.10
CA LYS A 62 13.83 -1.51 35.40
C LYS A 62 12.30 -1.60 35.30
N ASN A 63 11.70 -0.90 34.33
CA ASN A 63 10.27 -0.94 34.09
C ASN A 63 9.87 -2.29 33.46
N ALA A 64 9.14 -3.08 34.24
CA ALA A 64 8.57 -4.37 33.89
C ALA A 64 7.84 -4.42 32.54
N SER A 65 6.96 -3.45 32.32
CA SER A 65 6.07 -3.45 31.16
C SER A 65 6.77 -2.99 29.90
N ALA A 66 7.84 -2.21 30.04
CA ALA A 66 8.67 -1.74 28.94
C ALA A 66 9.84 -2.69 28.60
N GLN A 67 10.06 -3.75 29.41
CA GLN A 67 11.14 -4.69 29.17
C GLN A 67 10.81 -5.62 28.00
N ALA A 68 11.62 -5.56 26.94
CA ALA A 68 11.56 -6.45 25.80
C ALA A 68 12.09 -7.86 26.14
N TRP A 69 11.41 -8.88 25.61
CA TRP A 69 11.84 -10.27 25.66
C TRP A 69 11.73 -10.89 24.27
N ALA A 70 12.82 -11.43 23.73
CA ALA A 70 12.75 -12.31 22.56
C ALA A 70 12.03 -13.60 22.95
N PHE A 71 11.10 -14.06 22.13
CA PHE A 71 10.44 -15.34 22.29
C PHE A 71 10.59 -16.22 21.05
N LYS A 72 10.56 -17.53 21.29
CA LYS A 72 10.41 -18.57 20.28
C LYS A 72 9.14 -19.35 20.56
N ALA A 73 8.35 -19.58 19.52
CA ALA A 73 7.14 -20.40 19.58
C ALA A 73 7.01 -21.26 18.32
N MET A 74 6.15 -22.27 18.39
CA MET A 74 5.77 -23.11 17.25
C MET A 74 4.26 -23.04 17.10
N ALA A 75 3.77 -22.64 15.93
CA ALA A 75 2.37 -22.84 15.55
C ALA A 75 2.27 -24.06 14.63
N THR A 76 1.29 -24.92 14.87
CA THR A 76 1.06 -26.13 14.06
C THR A 76 -0.36 -26.11 13.51
N VAL A 77 -0.50 -26.48 12.24
CA VAL A 77 -1.80 -26.74 11.62
C VAL A 77 -1.76 -28.16 11.06
N LEU A 78 -2.65 -29.02 11.56
CA LEU A 78 -2.76 -30.42 11.18
C LEU A 78 -4.16 -30.69 10.64
N ASN A 79 -4.24 -31.36 9.49
CA ASN A 79 -5.49 -31.85 8.94
C ASN A 79 -5.79 -33.26 9.43
N ALA A 80 -6.57 -33.36 10.50
CA ALA A 80 -7.10 -34.62 11.03
C ALA A 80 -8.48 -34.99 10.43
N GLY A 81 -8.98 -34.18 9.49
CA GLY A 81 -10.28 -34.36 8.87
C GLY A 81 -10.26 -35.26 7.64
N THR A 82 -11.45 -35.52 7.09
CA THR A 82 -11.66 -36.32 5.88
C THR A 82 -11.65 -35.50 4.59
N PHE A 83 -11.36 -34.20 4.65
CA PHE A 83 -11.33 -33.30 3.51
C PHE A 83 -10.02 -32.50 3.47
N GLU A 84 -9.47 -32.30 2.27
CA GLU A 84 -8.29 -31.45 2.05
C GLU A 84 -8.56 -30.03 2.57
N LEU A 85 -7.64 -29.49 3.37
CA LEU A 85 -7.65 -28.10 3.79
C LEU A 85 -6.84 -27.28 2.79
N LYS A 86 -7.54 -26.59 1.90
CA LYS A 86 -6.91 -25.72 0.91
C LYS A 86 -6.59 -24.35 1.47
N ALA A 87 -5.44 -23.80 1.09
CA ALA A 87 -4.97 -22.48 1.45
C ALA A 87 -5.19 -22.14 2.92
N TRP A 88 -4.60 -22.96 3.82
CA TRP A 88 -4.78 -22.81 5.25
C TRP A 88 -4.42 -21.39 5.70
N LYS A 89 -5.28 -20.84 6.56
CA LYS A 89 -5.16 -19.50 7.12
C LYS A 89 -5.52 -19.58 8.59
N ILE A 90 -4.58 -19.22 9.46
CA ILE A 90 -4.80 -19.18 10.91
C ILE A 90 -4.74 -17.74 11.41
N PHE A 91 -5.48 -17.49 12.48
CA PHE A 91 -5.41 -16.26 13.25
C PHE A 91 -4.75 -16.55 14.59
N ILE A 92 -3.75 -15.76 14.96
CA ILE A 92 -3.12 -15.78 16.27
C ILE A 92 -3.37 -14.42 16.92
N GLY A 93 -4.16 -14.40 17.99
CA GLY A 93 -4.53 -13.20 18.73
C GLY A 93 -3.48 -12.81 19.76
N PHE A 94 -2.30 -12.38 19.33
CA PHE A 94 -1.29 -11.72 20.17
C PHE A 94 -1.89 -10.59 21.03
N GLN A 95 -1.33 -10.34 22.23
CA GLN A 95 -1.96 -9.46 23.25
C GLN A 95 -0.98 -8.74 24.19
N HIS A 96 0.32 -8.78 23.88
CA HIS A 96 1.42 -8.28 24.70
C HIS A 96 2.38 -7.39 23.88
N ASP A 97 1.79 -6.59 22.98
CA ASP A 97 2.49 -5.69 22.05
C ASP A 97 3.61 -6.38 21.26
N GLU A 98 3.36 -7.62 20.84
CA GLU A 98 4.35 -8.47 20.21
C GLU A 98 4.77 -7.93 18.84
N ILE A 99 6.04 -8.13 18.51
CA ILE A 99 6.65 -7.82 17.21
C ILE A 99 7.15 -9.14 16.63
N LEU A 100 6.61 -9.59 15.49
CA LEU A 100 7.11 -10.77 14.81
C LEU A 100 8.30 -10.43 13.94
N VAL A 101 9.42 -11.11 14.16
CA VAL A 101 10.65 -10.99 13.36
C VAL A 101 10.70 -12.04 12.26
N SER A 102 10.20 -13.25 12.54
CA SER A 102 10.10 -14.31 11.53
C SER A 102 8.95 -15.28 11.81
N ALA A 103 8.36 -15.81 10.73
CA ALA A 103 7.43 -16.93 10.75
C ALA A 103 7.85 -17.89 9.62
N GLY A 104 8.56 -18.97 9.96
CA GLY A 104 9.05 -19.91 8.95
C GLY A 104 7.90 -20.66 8.26
N GLY A 105 7.94 -20.76 6.93
CA GLY A 105 6.90 -21.47 6.16
C GLY A 105 5.54 -20.77 6.09
N ALA A 106 5.45 -19.52 6.57
CA ALA A 106 4.22 -18.74 6.58
C ALA A 106 4.46 -17.26 6.25
N VAL A 107 3.43 -16.58 5.74
CA VAL A 107 3.46 -15.13 5.48
C VAL A 107 2.42 -14.40 6.33
N VAL A 108 2.75 -13.19 6.76
CA VAL A 108 1.83 -12.30 7.48
C VAL A 108 0.91 -11.61 6.47
N MET A 109 -0.40 -11.80 6.63
CA MET A 109 -1.39 -11.33 5.65
C MET A 109 -1.84 -9.87 5.84
N ASN A 110 -1.41 -9.20 6.93
CA ASN A 110 -1.84 -7.83 7.24
C ASN A 110 -1.05 -6.73 6.50
N GLY A 111 -0.12 -7.10 5.60
CA GLY A 111 0.60 -6.13 4.76
C GLY A 111 1.66 -5.30 5.49
N ASP A 112 2.13 -5.75 6.66
CA ASP A 112 3.29 -5.17 7.36
C ASP A 112 4.52 -6.06 7.14
N ASP A 113 5.64 -5.44 6.75
CA ASP A 113 6.94 -6.12 6.61
C ASP A 113 7.43 -6.62 7.97
N MET A 114 8.05 -7.80 8.00
CA MET A 114 8.75 -8.25 9.21
C MET A 114 10.05 -7.45 9.39
N PRO A 115 10.33 -6.87 10.58
CA PRO A 115 9.60 -7.07 11.84
C PRO A 115 8.26 -6.32 11.93
N ALA A 116 7.17 -7.07 12.15
CA ALA A 116 5.80 -6.56 12.10
C ALA A 116 5.19 -6.45 13.50
N ALA A 117 4.59 -5.31 13.84
CA ALA A 117 3.87 -5.14 15.10
C ALA A 117 2.52 -5.86 15.02
N VAL A 118 2.33 -6.89 15.86
CA VAL A 118 1.17 -7.80 15.81
C VAL A 118 0.35 -7.80 17.10
N GLY A 119 0.53 -6.83 18.00
CA GLY A 119 -0.11 -6.83 19.34
C GLY A 119 -1.65 -6.92 19.38
N ASN A 120 -2.35 -6.73 18.26
CA ASN A 120 -3.81 -6.94 18.12
C ASN A 120 -4.18 -8.29 17.48
N GLY A 121 -3.19 -9.16 17.27
CA GLY A 121 -3.29 -10.39 16.51
C GLY A 121 -2.90 -10.24 15.04
N THR A 122 -2.63 -11.38 14.41
CA THR A 122 -2.21 -11.45 13.01
C THR A 122 -2.74 -12.71 12.33
N TYR A 123 -2.85 -12.64 11.01
CA TYR A 123 -3.18 -13.78 10.17
C TYR A 123 -1.92 -14.33 9.50
N LEU A 124 -1.73 -15.65 9.61
CA LEU A 124 -0.67 -16.38 8.92
C LEU A 124 -1.28 -17.33 7.89
N SER A 125 -0.64 -17.41 6.73
CA SER A 125 -0.97 -18.38 5.67
C SER A 125 0.29 -19.04 5.15
N GLY A 126 0.15 -20.24 4.57
CA GLY A 126 1.29 -21.05 4.13
C GLY A 126 2.06 -20.47 2.95
N PHE A 127 3.39 -20.68 2.97
CA PHE A 127 4.28 -20.41 1.85
C PHE A 127 5.46 -21.39 1.86
N PRO A 128 5.81 -22.04 0.72
CA PRO A 128 5.15 -22.00 -0.58
C PRO A 128 4.00 -23.01 -0.72
N GLN A 129 3.87 -23.96 0.20
CA GLN A 129 2.75 -24.90 0.25
C GLN A 129 1.62 -24.35 1.12
N THR A 130 0.44 -24.29 0.52
CA THR A 130 -0.76 -23.67 1.08
C THR A 130 -1.82 -24.70 1.48
N ASP A 131 -1.70 -25.95 1.04
CA ASP A 131 -2.71 -26.98 1.27
C ASP A 131 -2.22 -28.09 2.18
N LEU A 132 -3.11 -28.62 3.01
CA LEU A 132 -2.89 -29.83 3.80
C LEU A 132 -3.83 -30.93 3.29
N LYS A 133 -3.25 -32.01 2.79
CA LYS A 133 -3.99 -33.20 2.33
C LYS A 133 -4.63 -33.94 3.49
N THR A 134 -5.37 -35.00 3.20
CA THR A 134 -5.95 -35.87 4.23
C THR A 134 -5.02 -37.04 4.53
N SER A 135 -5.09 -37.57 5.75
CA SER A 135 -4.40 -38.81 6.12
C SER A 135 -4.84 -40.01 5.28
N ILE A 136 -6.09 -39.99 4.77
CA ILE A 136 -6.67 -41.01 3.88
C ILE A 136 -5.91 -41.06 2.54
N GLU A 137 -5.69 -39.91 1.91
CA GLU A 137 -5.04 -39.82 0.59
C GLU A 137 -3.52 -40.03 0.66
N THR A 138 -2.93 -39.82 1.83
CA THR A 138 -1.47 -39.77 2.03
C THR A 138 -0.92 -40.94 2.84
N ALA A 139 -1.77 -41.90 3.21
CA ALA A 139 -1.43 -43.00 4.11
C ALA A 139 -0.78 -42.54 5.43
N GLY A 140 -1.18 -41.36 5.92
CA GLY A 140 -0.67 -40.78 7.17
C GLY A 140 0.68 -40.05 7.07
N ASP A 141 1.14 -39.68 5.86
CA ASP A 141 2.36 -38.88 5.70
C ASP A 141 2.19 -37.46 6.29
N LEU A 142 2.73 -37.27 7.50
CA LEU A 142 2.69 -36.01 8.27
C LEU A 142 3.22 -34.81 7.47
N THR A 143 4.17 -35.01 6.55
CA THR A 143 4.74 -33.91 5.76
C THR A 143 3.75 -33.29 4.76
N GLN A 144 2.65 -34.00 4.47
CA GLN A 144 1.62 -33.58 3.54
C GLN A 144 0.31 -33.16 4.22
N ILE A 145 0.16 -33.44 5.52
CA ILE A 145 -1.07 -33.18 6.29
C ILE A 145 -0.84 -32.22 7.46
N GLU A 146 0.41 -31.90 7.79
CA GLU A 146 0.82 -30.99 8.86
C GLU A 146 1.76 -29.90 8.34
N VAL A 147 1.66 -28.71 8.92
CA VAL A 147 2.66 -27.65 8.79
C VAL A 147 3.06 -27.13 10.16
N GLN A 148 4.38 -26.98 10.35
CA GLN A 148 4.98 -26.39 11.54
C GLN A 148 5.58 -25.02 11.19
N ILE A 149 5.18 -24.01 11.93
CA ILE A 149 5.51 -22.60 11.70
C ILE A 149 6.38 -22.15 12.88
N PRO A 150 7.72 -22.17 12.76
CA PRO A 150 8.59 -21.62 13.79
C PRO A 150 8.46 -20.09 13.79
N ILE A 151 8.07 -19.54 14.94
CA ILE A 151 7.85 -18.11 15.15
C ILE A 151 8.95 -17.56 16.05
N THR A 152 9.58 -16.47 15.61
CA THR A 152 10.51 -15.67 16.42
C THR A 152 10.02 -14.24 16.48
N GLY A 153 9.99 -13.66 17.68
CA GLY A 153 9.56 -12.27 17.86
C GLY A 153 9.98 -11.69 19.20
N THR A 154 9.58 -10.45 19.45
CA THR A 154 9.77 -9.74 20.72
C THR A 154 8.42 -9.50 21.36
N GLN A 155 8.33 -9.54 22.69
CA GLN A 155 7.11 -9.33 23.46
C GLN A 155 7.38 -8.48 24.71
N PHE A 156 6.32 -7.91 25.29
CA PHE A 156 6.38 -7.01 26.44
C PHE A 156 5.45 -7.47 27.58
N GLY A 157 5.57 -6.86 28.77
CA GLY A 157 4.57 -7.00 29.84
C GLY A 157 4.51 -8.31 30.63
N VAL A 158 5.01 -9.45 30.13
CA VAL A 158 4.89 -10.75 30.83
C VAL A 158 6.21 -11.19 31.48
N LYS A 159 6.27 -11.15 32.82
CA LYS A 159 7.43 -11.62 33.59
C LYS A 159 7.40 -13.12 33.88
N PRO A 160 8.58 -13.79 33.98
CA PRO A 160 8.67 -15.10 34.63
C PRO A 160 8.08 -15.10 36.05
N PRO A 161 7.31 -16.13 36.44
CA PRO A 161 7.08 -17.42 35.76
C PRO A 161 5.94 -17.43 34.71
N GLY A 162 5.22 -16.33 34.50
CA GLY A 162 4.07 -16.27 33.58
C GLY A 162 4.45 -16.60 32.14
N VAL A 163 3.69 -17.47 31.48
CA VAL A 163 3.89 -17.86 30.08
C VAL A 163 3.07 -16.92 29.18
N PRO A 164 3.69 -16.20 28.24
CA PRO A 164 3.00 -15.31 27.31
C PRO A 164 2.23 -16.17 26.31
N MET A 165 0.92 -16.27 26.51
CA MET A 165 0.03 -16.99 25.61
C MET A 165 -0.74 -15.98 24.76
N PRO A 166 -1.03 -16.28 23.49
CA PRO A 166 -1.99 -15.52 22.70
C PRO A 166 -3.36 -15.49 23.41
N ARG A 167 -4.18 -14.48 23.12
CA ARG A 167 -5.56 -14.40 23.58
C ARG A 167 -6.43 -15.50 22.99
N THR A 168 -6.18 -15.87 21.73
CA THR A 168 -6.89 -16.92 21.00
C THR A 168 -6.06 -17.42 19.83
N ILE A 169 -6.33 -18.64 19.39
CA ILE A 169 -5.91 -19.17 18.09
C ILE A 169 -7.15 -19.72 17.38
N SER A 170 -7.23 -19.61 16.07
CA SER A 170 -8.36 -20.16 15.30
C SER A 170 -8.00 -20.34 13.83
N LEU A 171 -8.63 -21.32 13.19
CA LEU A 171 -8.67 -21.41 11.74
C LEU A 171 -9.58 -20.33 11.18
N ALA A 172 -9.08 -19.55 10.23
CA ALA A 172 -9.78 -18.45 9.57
C ALA A 172 -10.31 -18.82 8.18
N ASN A 173 -10.19 -20.08 7.75
CA ASN A 173 -10.79 -20.59 6.52
C ASN A 173 -12.32 -20.67 6.63
N ASP A 174 -12.99 -20.34 5.52
CA ASP A 174 -14.45 -20.43 5.42
C ASP A 174 -14.94 -21.87 5.57
N GLY A 175 -16.15 -22.02 6.12
CA GLY A 175 -16.78 -23.34 6.28
C GLY A 175 -16.37 -24.11 7.53
N TYR A 176 -15.44 -23.61 8.34
CA TYR A 176 -15.07 -24.20 9.63
C TYR A 176 -15.64 -23.43 10.82
N LYS A 177 -15.83 -24.11 11.95
CA LYS A 177 -16.22 -23.53 13.23
C LYS A 177 -15.22 -23.99 14.29
N CYS A 178 -14.51 -23.04 14.86
CA CYS A 178 -13.57 -23.28 15.95
C CYS A 178 -14.25 -22.95 17.30
N PRO A 179 -14.23 -23.86 18.29
CA PRO A 179 -14.61 -23.54 19.66
C PRO A 179 -13.56 -22.64 20.33
N LYS A 180 -13.83 -22.23 21.57
CA LYS A 180 -12.85 -21.48 22.37
C LYS A 180 -11.59 -22.36 22.60
N PRO A 181 -10.37 -21.86 22.37
CA PRO A 181 -9.16 -22.64 22.55
C PRO A 181 -8.96 -23.09 24.00
N THR A 182 -8.35 -24.27 24.16
CA THR A 182 -7.96 -24.82 25.47
C THR A 182 -6.47 -24.55 25.70
N VAL A 183 -6.13 -24.12 26.92
CA VAL A 183 -4.74 -23.82 27.31
C VAL A 183 -4.26 -24.84 28.32
N LYS A 184 -3.14 -25.50 28.04
CA LYS A 184 -2.45 -26.43 28.96
C LYS A 184 -0.97 -26.06 29.03
N LYS A 185 -0.53 -25.60 30.21
CA LYS A 185 0.87 -25.21 30.50
C LYS A 185 1.41 -24.20 29.47
N THR A 186 2.26 -24.65 28.54
CA THR A 186 2.93 -23.84 27.51
C THR A 186 2.30 -23.99 26.12
N ALA A 187 1.19 -24.71 25.99
CA ALA A 187 0.51 -24.94 24.73
C ALA A 187 -0.96 -24.49 24.78
N MET A 188 -1.41 -23.91 23.67
CA MET A 188 -2.81 -23.62 23.37
C MET A 188 -3.21 -24.44 22.15
N HIS A 189 -4.38 -25.08 22.17
CA HIS A 189 -4.88 -25.85 21.03
C HIS A 189 -6.38 -25.66 20.81
N VAL A 190 -6.82 -25.90 19.58
CA VAL A 190 -8.23 -25.89 19.18
C VAL A 190 -8.44 -26.89 18.04
N CYS A 191 -9.52 -27.66 18.11
CA CYS A 191 -9.99 -28.50 17.00
C CYS A 191 -11.15 -27.79 16.30
N CYS A 192 -10.97 -27.43 15.04
CA CYS A 192 -11.94 -26.73 14.21
C CYS A 192 -12.71 -27.72 13.33
N THR A 193 -14.01 -27.84 13.56
CA THR A 193 -14.88 -28.78 12.83
C THR A 193 -15.55 -28.11 11.63
N ARG A 194 -15.79 -28.85 10.56
CA ARG A 194 -16.47 -28.35 9.37
C ARG A 194 -17.98 -28.15 9.62
N LYS A 195 -18.56 -27.09 9.06
CA LYS A 195 -20.00 -26.80 9.16
C LYS A 195 -20.81 -27.78 8.28
N PRO A 196 -21.79 -28.53 8.84
CA PRO A 196 -22.53 -29.56 8.09
C PRO A 196 -23.31 -29.07 6.86
N LYS A 197 -23.72 -27.79 6.84
CA LYS A 197 -24.50 -27.18 5.74
C LYS A 197 -23.65 -26.34 4.78
N PHE A 198 -22.32 -26.35 4.92
CA PHE A 198 -21.45 -25.60 4.01
C PHE A 198 -21.33 -26.35 2.68
N LYS A 199 -22.11 -25.93 1.69
CA LYS A 199 -21.87 -26.30 0.30
C LYS A 199 -20.55 -25.67 -0.11
N VAL A 200 -19.55 -26.50 -0.40
CA VAL A 200 -18.35 -26.04 -1.10
C VAL A 200 -18.86 -25.45 -2.40
N LYS A 201 -18.76 -24.13 -2.58
CA LYS A 201 -18.66 -23.62 -3.95
C LYS A 201 -17.44 -24.33 -4.50
N THR A 202 -17.63 -25.19 -5.50
CA THR A 202 -16.57 -25.93 -6.16
C THR A 202 -15.68 -24.98 -6.95
N GLU A 203 -15.02 -24.05 -6.27
CA GLU A 203 -13.76 -23.50 -6.73
C GLU A 203 -12.72 -24.30 -5.95
N SER A 204 -12.38 -25.43 -6.53
CA SER A 204 -11.47 -26.43 -5.99
C SER A 204 -10.01 -25.98 -6.09
N THR A 205 -9.73 -24.71 -5.85
CA THR A 205 -8.44 -24.14 -6.20
C THR A 205 -7.52 -24.15 -4.98
N LYS A 206 -6.28 -24.61 -5.18
CA LYS A 206 -5.19 -24.68 -4.18
C LYS A 206 -4.68 -23.31 -3.74
N PHE A 207 -5.42 -22.28 -4.10
CA PHE A 207 -4.94 -20.91 -4.22
C PHE A 207 -5.81 -20.00 -3.37
N LEU A 208 -5.21 -18.91 -2.87
CA LEU A 208 -5.97 -17.91 -2.13
C LEU A 208 -6.90 -17.16 -3.11
N PRO A 209 -8.11 -16.77 -2.66
CA PRO A 209 -8.97 -15.94 -3.48
C PRO A 209 -8.31 -14.59 -3.74
N ARG A 210 -8.54 -14.04 -4.93
CA ARG A 210 -8.05 -12.70 -5.29
C ARG A 210 -8.63 -11.65 -4.34
N GLN A 211 -7.77 -10.75 -3.87
CA GLN A 211 -8.14 -9.69 -2.93
C GLN A 211 -8.40 -8.38 -3.67
N TYR A 212 -9.34 -7.59 -3.16
CA TYR A 212 -9.56 -6.24 -3.63
C TYR A 212 -8.53 -5.30 -3.01
N GLY A 213 -7.97 -4.42 -3.83
CA GLY A 213 -7.34 -3.19 -3.37
C GLY A 213 -7.35 -2.14 -4.48
N ASP A 214 -7.05 -0.91 -4.09
CA ASP A 214 -7.14 0.27 -4.94
C ASP A 214 -6.30 0.13 -6.21
N LEU A 215 -5.14 -0.53 -6.09
CA LEU A 215 -4.30 -0.96 -7.19
C LEU A 215 -3.94 -2.44 -7.00
N SER A 216 -3.99 -3.22 -8.06
CA SER A 216 -3.62 -4.64 -8.06
C SER A 216 -2.51 -4.89 -9.06
N PHE A 217 -1.46 -5.59 -8.63
CA PHE A 217 -0.47 -6.18 -9.52
C PHE A 217 -0.69 -7.67 -9.61
N VAL A 218 -0.59 -8.22 -10.81
CA VAL A 218 -0.61 -9.67 -11.04
C VAL A 218 0.70 -10.03 -11.73
N TYR A 219 1.46 -10.92 -11.11
CA TYR A 219 2.70 -11.47 -11.63
C TYR A 219 2.44 -12.90 -12.14
N ASP A 220 2.31 -13.02 -13.45
CA ASP A 220 1.91 -14.26 -14.13
C ASP A 220 3.10 -14.87 -14.87
N ILE A 221 3.47 -16.09 -14.55
CA ILE A 221 4.50 -16.85 -15.27
C ILE A 221 3.83 -17.57 -16.43
N ILE A 222 4.07 -17.10 -17.64
CA ILE A 222 3.44 -17.60 -18.87
C ILE A 222 4.25 -18.73 -19.52
N GLN A 223 5.57 -18.74 -19.33
CA GLN A 223 6.45 -19.82 -19.80
C GLN A 223 7.53 -20.07 -18.76
N ALA A 224 7.87 -21.33 -18.50
CA ALA A 224 8.90 -21.71 -17.55
C ALA A 224 9.85 -22.74 -18.16
N TYR A 225 11.15 -22.42 -18.10
CA TYR A 225 12.23 -23.27 -18.56
C TYR A 225 13.16 -23.59 -17.39
N ASP A 226 14.15 -24.44 -17.63
CA ASP A 226 15.22 -24.63 -16.67
C ASP A 226 16.10 -23.38 -16.66
N GLY A 227 16.19 -22.73 -15.50
CA GLY A 227 17.00 -21.54 -15.28
C GLY A 227 16.45 -20.20 -15.75
N ASN A 228 15.34 -20.15 -16.50
CA ASN A 228 14.69 -18.89 -16.82
C ASN A 228 13.18 -19.07 -17.00
N TYR A 229 12.46 -17.96 -17.01
CA TYR A 229 11.02 -17.96 -17.26
C TYR A 229 10.59 -16.62 -17.88
N LEU A 230 9.46 -16.65 -18.57
CA LEU A 230 8.79 -15.46 -19.09
C LEU A 230 7.63 -15.13 -18.17
N ALA A 231 7.61 -13.93 -17.64
CA ALA A 231 6.54 -13.41 -16.80
C ALA A 231 5.82 -12.24 -17.49
N GLN A 232 4.54 -12.10 -17.20
CA GLN A 232 3.73 -10.93 -17.51
C GLN A 232 3.34 -10.27 -16.18
N VAL A 233 3.52 -8.96 -16.12
CA VAL A 233 3.01 -8.13 -15.04
C VAL A 233 1.81 -7.37 -15.57
N THR A 234 0.68 -7.48 -14.87
CA THR A 234 -0.50 -6.68 -15.14
C THR A 234 -0.79 -5.78 -13.95
N ILE A 235 -0.93 -4.48 -14.23
CA ILE A 235 -1.29 -3.43 -13.27
C ILE A 235 -2.75 -3.07 -13.53
N GLU A 236 -3.60 -3.15 -12.51
CA GLU A 236 -5.01 -2.78 -12.59
C GLU A 236 -5.36 -1.74 -11.55
N ASN A 237 -5.86 -0.59 -11.99
CA ASN A 237 -6.40 0.46 -11.13
C ASN A 237 -7.88 0.20 -10.88
N ASN A 238 -8.20 -0.20 -9.65
CA ASN A 238 -9.57 -0.51 -9.24
C ASN A 238 -10.22 0.62 -8.46
N HIS A 239 -9.46 1.66 -8.09
CA HIS A 239 -9.98 2.78 -7.33
C HIS A 239 -10.66 3.79 -8.26
N PRO A 240 -11.89 4.23 -7.94
CA PRO A 240 -12.66 5.09 -8.83
C PRO A 240 -12.07 6.49 -8.98
N LEU A 241 -11.22 6.94 -8.06
CA LEU A 241 -10.50 8.20 -8.16
C LEU A 241 -8.98 7.98 -8.21
N GLY A 242 -8.51 6.74 -8.33
CA GLY A 242 -7.08 6.46 -8.38
C GLY A 242 -6.54 6.84 -9.76
N ARG A 243 -5.32 7.36 -9.81
CA ARG A 243 -4.63 7.62 -11.07
C ARG A 243 -3.13 7.57 -10.86
N LEU A 244 -2.45 7.10 -11.89
CA LEU A 244 -1.00 7.15 -11.99
C LEU A 244 -0.62 7.82 -13.31
N ASP A 245 0.33 8.75 -13.23
CA ASP A 245 0.94 9.40 -14.39
C ASP A 245 2.44 9.17 -14.33
N HIS A 246 3.03 8.70 -15.42
CA HIS A 246 4.46 8.34 -15.52
C HIS A 246 4.89 7.44 -14.35
N TRP A 247 4.15 6.36 -14.11
CA TRP A 247 4.46 5.46 -13.02
C TRP A 247 5.84 4.81 -13.17
N ASN A 248 6.51 4.70 -12.03
CA ASN A 248 7.75 3.98 -11.81
C ASN A 248 7.46 2.86 -10.81
N LEU A 249 7.56 1.63 -11.28
CA LEU A 249 7.38 0.41 -10.50
C LEU A 249 8.73 -0.12 -10.05
N THR A 250 8.83 -0.55 -8.80
CA THR A 250 10.00 -1.22 -8.25
C THR A 250 9.59 -2.37 -7.34
N TRP A 251 10.47 -3.34 -7.21
CA TRP A 251 10.34 -4.50 -6.32
C TRP A 251 11.75 -5.00 -5.96
N GLU A 252 11.84 -5.96 -5.06
CA GLU A 252 13.11 -6.57 -4.63
C GLU A 252 13.22 -8.03 -5.10
N TRP A 253 14.31 -8.35 -5.80
CA TRP A 253 14.72 -9.73 -6.08
C TRP A 253 15.32 -10.37 -4.82
N MET A 254 14.77 -11.53 -4.43
CA MET A 254 15.15 -12.19 -3.18
C MET A 254 16.20 -13.30 -3.39
N ARG A 255 16.37 -13.79 -4.62
CA ARG A 255 17.18 -14.98 -4.94
C ARG A 255 18.19 -14.72 -6.05
N GLY A 256 18.54 -13.45 -6.26
CA GLY A 256 19.54 -13.03 -7.23
C GLY A 256 19.07 -13.08 -8.68
N GLU A 257 17.76 -13.13 -8.91
CA GLU A 257 17.20 -13.07 -10.26
C GLU A 257 17.58 -11.76 -10.96
N PHE A 258 17.61 -11.79 -12.30
CA PHE A 258 17.89 -10.60 -13.11
C PHE A 258 17.03 -10.56 -14.38
N ILE A 259 16.84 -9.36 -14.91
CA ILE A 259 15.99 -9.11 -16.08
C ILE A 259 16.86 -9.19 -17.33
N ASN A 260 16.61 -10.19 -18.17
CA ASN A 260 17.28 -10.32 -19.45
C ASN A 260 16.68 -9.36 -20.48
N THR A 261 15.39 -9.49 -20.78
CA THR A 261 14.69 -8.65 -21.76
C THR A 261 13.30 -8.27 -21.28
N MET A 262 12.74 -7.18 -21.81
CA MET A 262 11.38 -6.72 -21.52
C MET A 262 10.63 -6.28 -22.78
N ARG A 263 9.31 -6.39 -22.72
CA ARG A 263 8.35 -5.89 -23.72
C ARG A 263 7.20 -5.18 -23.02
N GLY A 264 6.73 -4.06 -23.55
CA GLY A 264 5.67 -3.21 -22.97
C GLY A 264 6.17 -2.23 -21.92
N ALA A 265 7.40 -2.39 -21.41
CA ALA A 265 8.03 -1.53 -20.41
C ALA A 265 9.55 -1.56 -20.57
N TYR A 266 10.25 -0.67 -19.85
CA TYR A 266 11.72 -0.58 -19.83
C TYR A 266 12.25 -0.28 -18.43
N THR A 267 13.53 -0.59 -18.19
CA THR A 267 14.21 -0.19 -16.95
C THR A 267 14.90 1.16 -17.12
N HIS A 268 14.89 1.99 -16.10
CA HIS A 268 15.54 3.32 -16.14
C HIS A 268 17.06 3.24 -16.28
N LYS A 269 17.65 2.10 -15.87
CA LYS A 269 19.06 1.80 -16.03
C LYS A 269 19.21 0.49 -16.78
N ILE A 270 20.04 0.53 -17.83
CA ILE A 270 20.48 -0.65 -18.58
C ILE A 270 21.95 -0.88 -18.25
N ASP A 271 22.22 -1.83 -17.35
CA ASP A 271 23.54 -2.10 -16.82
C ASP A 271 23.69 -3.59 -16.50
N SER A 272 24.65 -4.24 -17.18
CA SER A 272 24.94 -5.66 -17.03
C SER A 272 26.16 -5.95 -16.15
N THR A 273 26.82 -4.91 -15.63
CA THR A 273 28.09 -5.01 -14.89
C THR A 273 27.96 -5.90 -13.65
N ASP A 274 26.90 -5.74 -12.86
CA ASP A 274 26.71 -6.54 -11.65
C ASP A 274 26.38 -8.00 -11.96
N CYS A 275 25.74 -8.29 -13.10
CA CYS A 275 25.54 -9.68 -13.54
C CYS A 275 26.85 -10.29 -14.02
N ILE A 276 27.59 -9.60 -14.90
CA ILE A 276 28.75 -10.18 -15.59
C ILE A 276 29.90 -10.48 -14.62
N TYR A 277 30.11 -9.64 -13.60
CA TYR A 277 31.13 -9.85 -12.57
C TYR A 277 30.58 -10.52 -11.31
N GLY A 278 29.27 -10.74 -11.22
CA GLY A 278 28.60 -11.39 -10.10
C GLY A 278 28.37 -12.90 -10.28
N ALA A 279 27.46 -13.43 -9.46
CA ALA A 279 27.10 -14.85 -9.47
C ALA A 279 26.50 -15.30 -10.82
N ALA A 280 25.77 -14.41 -11.51
CA ALA A 280 25.19 -14.70 -12.82
C ALA A 280 26.28 -14.99 -13.87
N GLY A 281 27.31 -14.16 -13.97
CA GLY A 281 28.44 -14.34 -14.90
C GLY A 281 29.29 -15.57 -14.62
N GLN A 282 29.46 -15.93 -13.34
CA GLN A 282 30.16 -17.16 -12.95
C GLN A 282 29.40 -18.41 -13.41
N TYR A 283 28.07 -18.38 -13.34
CA TYR A 283 27.22 -19.51 -13.68
C TYR A 283 26.91 -19.60 -15.18
N TYR A 284 26.44 -18.50 -15.78
CA TYR A 284 26.03 -18.43 -17.18
C TYR A 284 27.18 -18.06 -18.12
N LYS A 285 28.20 -18.92 -18.22
CA LYS A 285 29.41 -18.66 -19.03
C LYS A 285 29.17 -18.46 -20.53
N GLY A 286 28.06 -18.99 -21.05
CA GLY A 286 27.68 -18.89 -22.47
C GLY A 286 26.59 -17.85 -22.76
N LEU A 287 26.12 -17.11 -21.76
CA LEU A 287 25.11 -16.08 -21.95
C LEU A 287 25.75 -14.79 -22.48
N ASP A 288 25.14 -14.19 -23.50
CA ASP A 288 25.52 -12.86 -23.95
C ASP A 288 24.96 -11.78 -23.01
N PHE A 289 25.78 -11.37 -22.05
CA PHE A 289 25.43 -10.33 -21.08
C PHE A 289 25.24 -8.93 -21.70
N SER A 290 25.59 -8.72 -22.98
CA SER A 290 25.30 -7.45 -23.66
C SER A 290 23.79 -7.24 -23.89
N GLN A 291 23.01 -8.33 -23.91
CA GLN A 291 21.55 -8.29 -24.08
C GLN A 291 20.79 -8.12 -22.76
N VAL A 292 21.49 -8.21 -21.61
CA VAL A 292 20.86 -8.15 -20.30
C VAL A 292 20.42 -6.73 -19.99
N MET A 293 19.13 -6.59 -19.71
CA MET A 293 18.50 -5.30 -19.47
C MET A 293 18.82 -4.75 -18.08
N ASN A 294 18.72 -5.53 -17.01
CA ASN A 294 18.97 -5.01 -15.66
C ASN A 294 19.37 -6.10 -14.67
N CYS A 295 20.41 -5.78 -13.89
CA CYS A 295 21.02 -6.64 -12.87
C CYS A 295 20.83 -6.15 -11.43
N GLU A 296 20.16 -5.01 -11.26
CA GLU A 296 19.99 -4.41 -9.95
C GLU A 296 19.00 -5.23 -9.14
N LYS A 297 19.29 -5.36 -7.84
CA LYS A 297 18.39 -6.06 -6.90
C LYS A 297 17.01 -5.40 -6.83
N ASN A 298 16.95 -4.09 -7.01
CA ASN A 298 15.72 -3.29 -7.01
C ASN A 298 15.60 -2.49 -8.30
N PRO A 299 15.13 -3.10 -9.41
CA PRO A 299 14.98 -2.38 -10.67
C PRO A 299 13.90 -1.30 -10.57
N ILE A 300 14.07 -0.21 -11.33
CA ILE A 300 13.02 0.81 -11.55
C ILE A 300 12.52 0.64 -12.98
N ILE A 301 11.23 0.34 -13.12
CA ILE A 301 10.55 0.02 -14.37
C ILE A 301 9.52 1.08 -14.69
N GLY A 302 9.56 1.59 -15.91
CA GLY A 302 8.58 2.52 -16.47
C GLY A 302 7.90 1.95 -17.71
N ASP A 303 6.71 2.46 -18.02
CA ASP A 303 5.96 2.12 -19.23
C ASP A 303 6.57 2.75 -20.48
N LEU A 304 6.39 2.11 -21.63
CA LEU A 304 6.87 2.67 -22.89
C LEU A 304 6.04 3.87 -23.38
N PRO A 305 6.63 4.73 -24.22
CA PRO A 305 5.87 5.77 -24.92
C PRO A 305 4.84 5.24 -25.90
N SER A 306 3.81 6.04 -26.16
CA SER A 306 2.68 5.69 -27.05
C SER A 306 3.12 5.34 -28.48
N GLU A 307 4.23 5.92 -28.95
CA GLU A 307 4.82 5.63 -30.27
C GLU A 307 5.34 4.19 -30.38
N LYS A 308 5.67 3.57 -29.25
CA LYS A 308 6.20 2.20 -29.16
C LYS A 308 5.12 1.13 -28.98
N ALA A 309 3.84 1.51 -28.85
CA ALA A 309 2.75 0.57 -28.65
C ALA A 309 2.67 -0.52 -29.74
N LYS A 310 2.97 -0.16 -31.00
CA LYS A 310 2.93 -1.06 -32.18
C LYS A 310 4.32 -1.56 -32.61
N ASP A 311 5.34 -1.42 -31.77
CA ASP A 311 6.69 -1.92 -32.06
C ASP A 311 6.76 -3.43 -31.84
N ASP A 312 7.15 -4.20 -32.87
CA ASP A 312 7.18 -5.67 -32.81
C ASP A 312 8.21 -6.22 -31.82
N LYS A 313 9.27 -5.46 -31.51
CA LYS A 313 10.36 -5.91 -30.64
C LYS A 313 10.09 -5.56 -29.18
N VAL A 314 9.75 -4.30 -28.91
CA VAL A 314 9.61 -3.80 -27.53
C VAL A 314 8.17 -3.55 -27.11
N GLY A 315 7.22 -3.45 -28.03
CA GLY A 315 5.81 -3.19 -27.74
C GLY A 315 4.95 -4.41 -28.03
N PHE A 316 3.76 -4.15 -28.59
CA PHE A 316 2.76 -5.14 -28.96
C PHE A 316 2.24 -5.97 -27.77
N ILE A 317 2.12 -5.32 -26.61
CA ILE A 317 1.50 -5.90 -25.41
C ILE A 317 0.15 -5.23 -25.18
N PRO A 318 -0.95 -5.99 -24.96
CA PRO A 318 -2.25 -5.41 -24.67
C PRO A 318 -2.20 -4.45 -23.48
N HIS A 319 -2.89 -3.32 -23.59
CA HIS A 319 -2.91 -2.26 -22.56
C HIS A 319 -1.56 -1.59 -22.25
N CYS A 320 -0.49 -1.87 -23.00
CA CYS A 320 0.79 -1.19 -22.80
C CYS A 320 0.86 0.18 -23.46
N CYS A 321 1.94 0.86 -23.08
CA CYS A 321 2.64 1.87 -23.83
C CYS A 321 1.84 3.18 -23.91
N ARG A 322 1.63 3.79 -22.74
CA ARG A 322 0.93 5.07 -22.58
C ARG A 322 1.71 6.05 -21.71
N ASN A 323 3.04 6.04 -21.77
CA ASN A 323 3.91 6.87 -20.93
C ASN A 323 3.60 6.72 -19.42
N GLY A 324 3.09 5.55 -19.01
CA GLY A 324 2.78 5.28 -17.62
C GLY A 324 1.49 5.95 -17.14
N SER A 325 0.57 6.25 -18.06
CA SER A 325 -0.77 6.73 -17.71
C SER A 325 -1.72 5.57 -17.40
N LEU A 326 -2.29 5.61 -16.20
CA LEU A 326 -3.29 4.68 -15.70
C LEU A 326 -4.48 5.47 -15.14
N LEU A 327 -5.58 5.48 -15.89
CA LEU A 327 -6.77 6.26 -15.55
C LEU A 327 -7.69 5.49 -14.58
N PRO A 328 -8.56 6.20 -13.84
CA PRO A 328 -9.60 5.54 -13.05
C PRO A 328 -10.65 4.91 -13.97
N THR A 329 -11.27 3.83 -13.48
CA THR A 329 -12.30 3.07 -14.20
C THR A 329 -13.52 3.91 -14.58
N ILE A 330 -13.84 4.95 -13.81
CA ILE A 330 -14.95 5.86 -14.10
C ILE A 330 -14.70 6.77 -15.32
N MET A 331 -13.44 6.98 -15.69
CA MET A 331 -13.09 7.76 -16.88
C MET A 331 -13.00 6.87 -18.10
N ASP A 332 -12.18 5.82 -18.01
CA ASP A 332 -12.00 4.86 -19.09
C ASP A 332 -11.49 3.52 -18.55
N GLN A 333 -12.36 2.51 -18.59
CA GLN A 333 -12.03 1.16 -18.12
C GLN A 333 -10.90 0.51 -18.95
N THR A 334 -10.77 0.83 -20.24
CA THR A 334 -9.71 0.27 -21.10
C THR A 334 -8.34 0.86 -20.77
N LYS A 335 -8.31 2.10 -20.26
CA LYS A 335 -7.13 2.81 -19.78
C LYS A 335 -6.83 2.61 -18.28
N SER A 336 -7.60 1.78 -17.60
CA SER A 336 -7.40 1.43 -16.18
C SER A 336 -6.42 0.27 -15.94
N LYS A 337 -5.91 -0.34 -17.03
CA LYS A 337 -4.96 -1.45 -16.98
C LYS A 337 -3.68 -1.11 -17.72
N ALA A 338 -2.55 -1.62 -17.26
CA ALA A 338 -1.28 -1.63 -17.98
C ALA A 338 -0.67 -3.03 -17.88
N ALA A 339 0.07 -3.46 -18.90
CA ALA A 339 0.75 -4.75 -18.85
C ALA A 339 2.09 -4.70 -19.59
N PHE A 340 3.03 -5.51 -19.11
CA PHE A 340 4.33 -5.71 -19.73
C PHE A 340 4.84 -7.12 -19.44
N GLN A 341 5.75 -7.61 -20.26
CA GLN A 341 6.39 -8.90 -20.12
C GLN A 341 7.88 -8.74 -19.86
N LEU A 342 8.45 -9.66 -19.10
CA LEU A 342 9.87 -9.71 -18.78
C LEU A 342 10.38 -11.15 -18.78
N GLN A 343 11.54 -11.36 -19.39
CA GLN A 343 12.28 -12.61 -19.30
C GLN A 343 13.25 -12.54 -18.14
N VAL A 344 13.08 -13.43 -17.18
CA VAL A 344 13.84 -13.46 -15.92
C VAL A 344 14.71 -14.70 -15.87
N TYR A 345 15.99 -14.49 -15.55
CA TYR A 345 16.93 -15.58 -15.32
C TYR A 345 17.09 -15.84 -13.82
N LYS A 346 17.20 -17.12 -13.47
CA LYS A 346 17.35 -17.61 -12.10
C LYS A 346 18.83 -17.80 -11.76
N ILE A 347 19.17 -17.85 -10.49
CA ILE A 347 20.51 -18.25 -10.02
C ILE A 347 20.37 -19.53 -9.17
N PRO A 348 21.33 -20.48 -9.22
CA PRO A 348 21.32 -21.64 -8.35
C PRO A 348 21.13 -21.27 -6.87
N PRO A 349 20.38 -22.09 -6.10
CA PRO A 349 19.96 -23.46 -6.40
C PRO A 349 18.62 -23.60 -7.15
N ASP A 350 17.90 -22.51 -7.42
CA ASP A 350 16.48 -22.53 -7.83
C ASP A 350 16.28 -22.76 -9.34
N MET A 351 17.08 -23.63 -9.95
CA MET A 351 17.15 -23.80 -11.41
C MET A 351 15.96 -24.56 -12.02
N ASN A 352 15.25 -25.35 -11.22
CA ASN A 352 14.17 -26.21 -11.71
C ASN A 352 12.99 -25.37 -12.23
N ARG A 353 12.42 -25.74 -13.38
CA ARG A 353 11.22 -25.09 -13.97
C ARG A 353 10.01 -24.98 -13.04
N THR A 354 9.88 -25.88 -12.06
CA THR A 354 8.77 -25.89 -11.08
C THR A 354 8.98 -24.98 -9.88
N VAL A 355 10.24 -24.58 -9.62
CA VAL A 355 10.60 -23.73 -8.48
C VAL A 355 10.50 -22.29 -8.93
N LEU A 356 9.41 -21.62 -8.55
CA LEU A 356 9.05 -20.28 -9.00
C LEU A 356 8.69 -19.41 -7.80
N PHE A 357 9.31 -18.24 -7.72
CA PHE A 357 9.11 -17.27 -6.64
C PHE A 357 8.83 -15.88 -7.24
N PRO A 358 7.84 -15.14 -6.71
CA PRO A 358 7.60 -13.77 -7.12
C PRO A 358 8.60 -12.83 -6.42
N PRO A 359 8.92 -11.68 -7.03
CA PRO A 359 9.66 -10.64 -6.32
C PRO A 359 8.83 -10.07 -5.15
N GLN A 360 9.50 -9.45 -4.20
CA GLN A 360 8.91 -8.94 -2.95
C GLN A 360 8.94 -7.41 -2.92
N LYS A 361 8.33 -6.80 -1.89
CA LYS A 361 8.43 -5.36 -1.60
C LYS A 361 8.09 -4.45 -2.79
N TRP A 362 6.95 -4.73 -3.40
CA TRP A 362 6.44 -3.96 -4.52
C TRP A 362 6.13 -2.52 -4.09
N LYS A 363 6.55 -1.56 -4.89
CA LYS A 363 6.26 -0.14 -4.70
C LYS A 363 6.07 0.54 -6.04
N ILE A 364 5.10 1.44 -6.12
CA ILE A 364 4.84 2.24 -7.31
C ILE A 364 4.73 3.71 -6.93
N VAL A 365 5.32 4.57 -7.75
CA VAL A 365 5.32 6.02 -7.58
C VAL A 365 5.17 6.66 -8.95
N GLY A 366 4.31 7.65 -9.11
CA GLY A 366 4.23 8.50 -10.30
C GLY A 366 4.63 9.94 -9.97
N VAL A 367 4.32 10.86 -10.88
CA VAL A 367 4.65 12.30 -10.68
C VAL A 367 3.68 12.96 -9.70
N LEU A 368 2.37 12.85 -9.97
CA LEU A 368 1.31 13.40 -9.15
C LEU A 368 0.23 12.34 -8.95
N ASN A 369 0.39 11.55 -7.90
CA ASN A 369 -0.47 10.42 -7.57
C ASN A 369 -0.52 10.20 -6.06
N PRO A 370 -1.53 9.46 -5.57
CA PRO A 370 -1.59 9.04 -4.18
C PRO A 370 -0.43 8.13 -3.80
N ASP A 371 -0.01 8.20 -2.53
CA ASP A 371 0.95 7.24 -1.97
C ASP A 371 0.28 5.87 -1.79
N TYR A 372 0.83 4.83 -2.42
CA TYR A 372 0.34 3.45 -2.30
C TYR A 372 1.17 2.64 -1.30
N LYS A 373 0.50 1.91 -0.40
CA LYS A 373 1.12 0.86 0.43
C LYS A 373 0.71 -0.51 -0.10
N CYS A 374 1.69 -1.30 -0.52
CA CYS A 374 1.50 -2.62 -1.09
C CYS A 374 1.76 -3.73 -0.06
N GLY A 375 0.97 -4.80 -0.12
CA GLY A 375 1.20 -6.02 0.67
C GLY A 375 2.17 -6.99 -0.01
N PRO A 376 2.45 -8.14 0.63
CA PRO A 376 3.23 -9.21 0.01
C PRO A 376 2.44 -9.91 -1.12
N PRO A 377 3.14 -10.52 -2.10
CA PRO A 377 2.51 -11.32 -3.15
C PRO A 377 1.85 -12.58 -2.57
N ILE A 378 0.56 -12.76 -2.84
CA ILE A 378 -0.22 -13.93 -2.48
C ILE A 378 -0.37 -14.86 -3.68
N ARG A 379 -0.25 -16.18 -3.48
CA ARG A 379 -0.46 -17.15 -4.57
C ARG A 379 -1.96 -17.26 -4.86
N VAL A 380 -2.35 -16.94 -6.09
CA VAL A 380 -3.75 -16.94 -6.56
C VAL A 380 -3.95 -17.90 -7.73
N ASP A 381 -5.21 -18.10 -8.07
CA ASP A 381 -5.60 -18.85 -9.26
C ASP A 381 -4.90 -18.36 -10.52
N PRO A 382 -4.33 -19.29 -11.33
CA PRO A 382 -3.72 -18.97 -12.60
C PRO A 382 -4.58 -18.06 -13.47
N THR A 383 -4.01 -16.95 -13.93
CA THR A 383 -4.68 -16.06 -14.89
C THR A 383 -4.86 -16.79 -16.21
N GLU A 384 -6.04 -16.68 -16.82
CA GLU A 384 -6.31 -17.16 -18.16
C GLU A 384 -6.06 -16.06 -19.20
N PHE A 385 -5.34 -16.41 -20.25
CA PHE A 385 -5.00 -15.53 -21.37
C PHE A 385 -5.66 -16.04 -22.65
N PRO A 386 -6.07 -15.14 -23.57
CA PRO A 386 -6.47 -15.53 -24.92
C PRO A 386 -5.33 -16.29 -25.60
N ASP A 387 -5.64 -17.40 -26.27
CA ASP A 387 -4.62 -18.20 -26.93
C ASP A 387 -3.95 -17.45 -28.10
N ALA A 388 -2.65 -17.72 -28.28
CA ALA A 388 -1.82 -17.06 -29.28
C ALA A 388 -2.20 -17.41 -30.74
N SER A 389 -2.98 -18.48 -30.96
CA SER A 389 -3.47 -18.88 -32.29
C SER A 389 -4.58 -17.98 -32.85
N GLY A 390 -5.11 -17.03 -32.05
CA GLY A 390 -6.20 -16.15 -32.47
C GLY A 390 -7.58 -16.80 -32.43
N LEU A 391 -7.69 -18.04 -31.93
CA LEU A 391 -8.96 -18.72 -31.73
C LEU A 391 -9.62 -18.23 -30.44
N LEU A 392 -10.67 -17.41 -30.56
CA LEU A 392 -11.39 -16.75 -29.44
C LEU A 392 -11.98 -17.70 -28.37
N GLN A 393 -12.00 -19.02 -28.62
CA GLN A 393 -12.55 -20.02 -27.71
C GLN A 393 -11.49 -20.79 -26.91
N VAL A 394 -10.20 -20.58 -27.19
CA VAL A 394 -9.10 -21.25 -26.49
C VAL A 394 -8.44 -20.25 -25.54
N THR A 395 -8.36 -20.60 -24.27
CA THR A 395 -7.58 -19.86 -23.27
C THR A 395 -6.38 -20.69 -22.86
N SER A 396 -5.25 -20.02 -22.64
CA SER A 396 -4.06 -20.59 -22.04
C SER A 396 -3.94 -20.08 -20.61
N SER A 397 -3.69 -20.96 -19.64
CA SER A 397 -3.53 -20.56 -18.24
C SER A 397 -2.06 -20.30 -17.92
N ALA A 398 -1.80 -19.32 -17.06
CA ALA A 398 -0.48 -19.12 -16.47
C ALA A 398 0.00 -20.40 -15.75
N ILE A 399 1.30 -20.63 -15.73
CA ILE A 399 1.91 -21.71 -14.93
C ILE A 399 1.78 -21.36 -13.44
N ALA A 400 2.04 -20.10 -13.11
CA ALA A 400 1.86 -19.59 -11.76
C ALA A 400 1.54 -18.10 -11.74
N SER A 401 0.65 -17.71 -10.82
CA SER A 401 0.13 -16.36 -10.64
C SER A 401 0.23 -15.94 -9.19
N TRP A 402 0.75 -14.74 -8.96
CA TRP A 402 0.69 -14.07 -7.68
C TRP A 402 0.01 -12.72 -7.83
N GLN A 403 -0.81 -12.37 -6.83
CA GLN A 403 -1.42 -11.06 -6.75
C GLN A 403 -0.75 -10.26 -5.64
N VAL A 404 -0.46 -9.00 -5.92
CA VAL A 404 -0.07 -8.00 -4.93
C VAL A 404 -1.16 -6.95 -4.89
N THR A 405 -1.64 -6.66 -3.69
CA THR A 405 -2.70 -5.68 -3.47
C THR A 405 -2.10 -4.44 -2.81
N CYS A 406 -2.40 -3.26 -3.36
CA CYS A 406 -1.96 -1.98 -2.84
C CYS A 406 -3.15 -1.06 -2.59
N ASN A 407 -3.10 -0.33 -1.47
CA ASN A 407 -4.14 0.62 -1.10
C ASN A 407 -3.57 2.02 -0.97
N ILE A 408 -4.40 3.01 -1.32
CA ILE A 408 -4.09 4.42 -1.21
C ILE A 408 -3.99 4.78 0.27
N THR A 409 -2.89 5.42 0.63
CA THR A 409 -2.67 5.99 1.94
C THR A 409 -2.98 7.47 1.92
N ARG A 410 -3.48 7.99 3.05
CA ARG A 410 -3.73 9.44 3.16
C ARG A 410 -2.41 10.19 3.27
N PRO A 411 -2.25 11.33 2.57
CA PRO A 411 -1.08 12.17 2.73
C PRO A 411 -0.88 12.56 4.19
N LYS A 412 0.34 12.41 4.70
CA LYS A 412 0.70 13.00 5.98
C LYS A 412 0.65 14.53 5.85
N LYS A 413 0.50 15.22 6.98
CA LYS A 413 0.55 16.70 7.00
C LYS A 413 1.87 17.16 6.34
N ARG A 414 1.79 18.09 5.38
CA ARG A 414 2.93 18.58 4.57
C ARG A 414 3.51 17.58 3.57
N ASN A 415 2.72 16.60 3.14
CA ASN A 415 3.13 15.59 2.16
C ASN A 415 2.10 15.43 1.04
N SER A 416 1.27 16.45 0.77
CA SER A 416 0.40 16.47 -0.40
C SER A 416 1.22 16.77 -1.66
N ARG A 417 0.72 16.47 -2.86
CA ARG A 417 1.35 16.91 -4.12
C ARG A 417 0.63 18.09 -4.80
N CYS A 418 -0.52 18.49 -4.26
CA CYS A 418 -1.27 19.66 -4.71
C CYS A 418 -1.86 20.44 -3.54
N CYS A 419 -2.24 21.69 -3.80
CA CYS A 419 -2.84 22.55 -2.80
C CYS A 419 -3.99 23.41 -3.35
N VAL A 420 -4.82 23.92 -2.44
CA VAL A 420 -5.95 24.77 -2.77
C VAL A 420 -5.77 26.15 -2.15
N SER A 421 -6.22 27.18 -2.85
CA SER A 421 -6.38 28.54 -2.36
C SER A 421 -7.86 28.96 -2.39
N TYR A 422 -8.27 29.78 -1.45
CA TYR A 422 -9.64 30.27 -1.33
C TYR A 422 -9.73 31.77 -1.55
N SER A 423 -10.73 32.18 -2.33
CA SER A 423 -11.08 33.58 -2.52
C SER A 423 -12.59 33.74 -2.65
N ALA A 424 -13.10 34.96 -2.51
CA ALA A 424 -14.53 35.21 -2.62
C ALA A 424 -14.79 36.66 -3.05
N TYR A 425 -15.91 36.91 -3.73
CA TYR A 425 -16.30 38.25 -4.16
C TYR A 425 -16.46 39.27 -3.02
N TYR A 426 -16.64 38.79 -1.79
CA TYR A 426 -16.83 39.62 -0.59
C TYR A 426 -15.53 39.86 0.21
N ASN A 427 -14.37 39.42 -0.29
CA ASN A 427 -13.07 39.64 0.34
C ASN A 427 -12.00 39.91 -0.74
N ASP A 428 -11.30 41.04 -0.60
CA ASP A 428 -10.26 41.44 -1.56
C ASP A 428 -9.00 40.58 -1.50
N SER A 429 -8.80 39.84 -0.40
CA SER A 429 -7.65 38.98 -0.16
C SER A 429 -7.94 37.53 -0.55
N VAL A 430 -6.89 36.87 -1.02
CA VAL A 430 -6.84 35.43 -1.23
C VAL A 430 -6.17 34.77 -0.03
N ILE A 431 -6.78 33.69 0.46
CA ILE A 431 -6.15 32.76 1.37
C ILE A 431 -5.38 31.76 0.50
N PRO A 432 -4.04 31.81 0.49
CA PRO A 432 -3.23 30.94 -0.37
C PRO A 432 -3.17 29.51 0.18
N CYS A 433 -2.42 28.66 -0.52
CA CYS A 433 -2.06 27.33 -0.04
C CYS A 433 -1.34 27.38 1.32
N ASN A 434 -1.54 26.34 2.13
CA ASN A 434 -0.87 26.22 3.42
C ASN A 434 0.65 26.21 3.25
N THR A 435 1.36 26.81 4.21
CA THR A 435 2.82 26.74 4.29
C THR A 435 3.30 25.30 4.34
N CYS A 436 4.26 24.97 3.46
CA CYS A 436 4.80 23.64 3.24
C CYS A 436 3.75 22.59 2.87
N ALA A 437 2.67 22.95 2.17
CA ALA A 437 1.63 22.00 1.76
C ALA A 437 2.21 20.75 1.07
N CYS A 438 3.19 20.94 0.20
CA CYS A 438 3.87 19.89 -0.56
C CYS A 438 5.31 19.59 -0.11
N GLY A 439 5.64 19.96 1.13
CA GLY A 439 6.96 19.76 1.71
C GLY A 439 7.84 21.02 1.66
N CYS A 440 8.86 21.06 2.51
CA CYS A 440 9.85 22.14 2.56
C CYS A 440 11.21 21.54 2.89
N ASP A 441 12.20 21.79 2.02
CA ASP A 441 13.56 21.31 2.20
C ASP A 441 14.44 22.30 2.97
N ASP A 442 14.26 23.60 2.74
CA ASP A 442 14.95 24.67 3.47
C ASP A 442 14.04 25.26 4.55
N THR A 443 14.44 25.10 5.82
CA THR A 443 13.77 25.68 7.00
C THR A 443 14.66 26.67 7.75
N GLU A 444 15.81 27.04 7.20
CA GLU A 444 16.74 27.97 7.85
C GLU A 444 16.29 29.44 7.67
N THR A 445 15.74 29.76 6.50
CA THR A 445 15.36 31.14 6.12
C THR A 445 13.88 31.47 6.35
N CYS A 446 13.05 30.46 6.57
CA CYS A 446 11.60 30.58 6.71
C CYS A 446 11.06 29.67 7.82
N ASN A 447 9.85 29.94 8.30
CA ASN A 447 9.20 29.11 9.32
C ASN A 447 8.09 28.25 8.71
N PRO A 448 8.18 26.91 8.82
CA PRO A 448 7.20 26.00 8.24
C PRO A 448 5.87 25.98 9.02
N ASN A 449 5.84 26.50 10.25
CA ASN A 449 4.69 26.43 11.17
C ASN A 449 3.84 27.71 11.21
N ILE A 450 4.27 28.79 10.56
CA ILE A 450 3.52 30.03 10.50
C ILE A 450 2.49 29.94 9.36
N PRO A 451 1.24 30.42 9.55
CA PRO A 451 0.26 30.50 8.48
C PRO A 451 0.75 31.32 7.28
N PRO A 452 0.31 31.00 6.06
CA PRO A 452 0.73 31.75 4.89
C PRO A 452 0.15 33.16 4.92
N MET A 453 0.88 34.12 4.35
CA MET A 453 0.42 35.51 4.26
C MET A 453 -0.69 35.66 3.21
N LEU A 454 -1.71 36.47 3.52
CA LEU A 454 -2.76 36.80 2.56
C LEU A 454 -2.19 37.46 1.30
N LEU A 455 -2.76 37.11 0.15
CA LEU A 455 -2.28 37.56 -1.17
C LEU A 455 -3.33 38.41 -1.90
N PRO A 456 -2.91 39.34 -2.77
CA PRO A 456 -3.79 39.89 -3.79
C PRO A 456 -4.08 38.83 -4.86
N SER A 457 -5.23 38.92 -5.52
CA SER A 457 -5.71 37.88 -6.46
C SER A 457 -4.76 37.60 -7.62
N GLU A 458 -4.05 38.61 -8.11
CA GLU A 458 -3.12 38.49 -9.24
C GLU A 458 -1.85 37.70 -8.85
N ALA A 459 -1.54 37.59 -7.55
CA ALA A 459 -0.37 36.85 -7.08
C ALA A 459 -0.53 35.33 -7.21
N LEU A 460 -1.75 34.82 -7.43
CA LEU A 460 -1.98 33.40 -7.71
C LEU A 460 -1.36 32.94 -9.04
N LEU A 461 -1.13 33.85 -9.99
CA LEU A 461 -0.51 33.58 -11.30
C LEU A 461 1.01 33.79 -11.30
N VAL A 462 1.59 34.01 -10.13
CA VAL A 462 3.03 34.30 -9.97
C VAL A 462 3.66 33.11 -9.24
N PRO A 463 4.88 32.68 -9.60
CA PRO A 463 5.59 31.61 -8.89
C PRO A 463 5.91 32.03 -7.45
N PHE A 464 6.13 31.04 -6.58
CA PHE A 464 6.19 31.25 -5.13
C PHE A 464 7.29 32.27 -4.73
N GLU A 465 8.47 32.19 -5.34
CA GLU A 465 9.62 33.05 -5.07
C GLU A 465 9.23 34.54 -5.19
N ASN A 466 8.45 34.85 -6.23
CA ASN A 466 8.03 36.21 -6.54
C ASN A 466 6.75 36.62 -5.79
N ARG A 467 5.97 35.68 -5.24
CA ARG A 467 4.78 35.97 -4.42
C ARG A 467 5.15 36.69 -3.13
N THR A 468 6.31 36.43 -2.54
CA THR A 468 6.71 37.00 -1.25
C THR A 468 6.75 38.54 -1.27
N ALA A 469 7.25 39.14 -2.36
CA ALA A 469 7.26 40.59 -2.52
C ALA A 469 5.84 41.18 -2.58
N LYS A 470 4.94 40.52 -3.32
CA LYS A 470 3.52 40.91 -3.42
C LYS A 470 2.78 40.74 -2.09
N ALA A 471 3.07 39.68 -1.34
CA ALA A 471 2.50 39.44 -0.01
C ALA A 471 2.88 40.56 0.98
N LYS A 472 4.16 40.97 1.01
CA LYS A 472 4.62 42.09 1.85
C LYS A 472 3.97 43.42 1.46
N ALA A 473 3.90 43.71 0.17
CA ALA A 473 3.25 44.91 -0.33
C ALA A 473 1.76 44.95 0.02
N TRP A 474 1.06 43.82 -0.13
CA TRP A 474 -0.35 43.68 0.22
C TRP A 474 -0.60 43.81 1.71
N ALA A 475 0.22 43.17 2.55
CA ALA A 475 0.16 43.30 4.00
C ALA A 475 0.34 44.76 4.43
N LYS A 476 1.27 45.49 3.81
CA LYS A 476 1.44 46.93 4.07
C LYS A 476 0.21 47.74 3.67
N LEU A 477 -0.39 47.46 2.50
CA LEU A 477 -1.58 48.17 2.02
C LEU A 477 -2.83 47.91 2.87
N LYS A 478 -2.98 46.68 3.37
CA LYS A 478 -4.12 46.25 4.19
C LYS A 478 -3.84 46.35 5.70
N HIS A 479 -2.73 46.96 6.09
CA HIS A 479 -2.28 47.11 7.49
C HIS A 479 -2.25 45.77 8.28
N LEU A 480 -1.83 44.69 7.61
CA LEU A 480 -1.67 43.37 8.21
C LEU A 480 -0.26 43.18 8.78
N ASN A 481 -0.17 42.39 9.85
CA ASN A 481 1.13 42.03 10.46
C ASN A 481 1.95 41.13 9.52
N VAL A 482 3.22 41.45 9.37
CA VAL A 482 4.18 40.63 8.62
C VAL A 482 5.02 39.81 9.61
N PRO A 483 4.96 38.48 9.57
CA PRO A 483 5.75 37.63 10.47
C PRO A 483 7.24 37.71 10.16
N SER A 484 8.07 37.53 11.20
CA SER A 484 9.53 37.41 11.09
C SER A 484 10.00 36.27 12.01
N PRO A 485 10.59 35.18 11.47
CA PRO A 485 10.80 34.87 10.06
C PRO A 485 9.50 34.69 9.25
N LEU A 486 9.60 34.79 7.92
CA LEU A 486 8.46 34.64 7.00
C LEU A 486 7.98 33.19 6.91
N PRO A 487 6.72 32.93 6.54
CA PRO A 487 6.27 31.58 6.24
C PRO A 487 7.03 31.01 5.04
N CYS A 488 7.29 29.71 5.06
CA CYS A 488 7.83 28.99 3.92
C CYS A 488 6.81 28.87 2.77
N GLY A 489 7.29 28.47 1.61
CA GLY A 489 6.45 28.21 0.44
C GLY A 489 5.59 26.98 0.54
N ASP A 490 4.58 26.91 -0.33
CA ASP A 490 3.74 25.73 -0.48
C ASP A 490 4.46 24.60 -1.23
N ASN A 491 5.36 24.96 -2.16
CA ASN A 491 6.17 24.07 -3.01
C ASN A 491 5.35 23.05 -3.81
N CYS A 492 4.11 23.40 -4.16
CA CYS A 492 3.21 22.50 -4.87
C CYS A 492 3.30 22.68 -6.39
N GLY A 493 3.53 21.58 -7.12
CA GLY A 493 3.53 21.55 -8.58
C GLY A 493 2.16 21.85 -9.21
N VAL A 494 1.07 21.57 -8.47
CA VAL A 494 -0.29 21.94 -8.87
C VAL A 494 -0.97 22.73 -7.78
N SER A 495 -1.54 23.88 -8.15
CA SER A 495 -2.36 24.67 -7.26
C SER A 495 -3.73 24.97 -7.87
N ILE A 496 -4.76 24.96 -7.02
CA ILE A 496 -6.15 25.11 -7.45
C ILE A 496 -6.76 26.29 -6.69
N ASN A 497 -7.35 27.24 -7.39
CA ASN A 497 -8.12 28.30 -6.75
C ASN A 497 -9.60 27.97 -6.79
N TRP A 498 -10.22 27.97 -5.61
CA TRP A 498 -11.67 27.91 -5.45
C TRP A 498 -12.18 29.28 -5.04
N HIS A 499 -12.87 29.94 -5.96
CA HIS A 499 -13.38 31.29 -5.80
C HIS A 499 -14.91 31.29 -5.69
N ILE A 500 -15.48 31.94 -4.68
CA ILE A 500 -16.94 32.19 -4.64
C ILE A 500 -17.24 33.44 -5.46
N ASN A 501 -17.94 33.29 -6.59
CA ASN A 501 -18.24 34.38 -7.52
C ASN A 501 -19.46 35.20 -7.11
N SER A 502 -20.52 34.54 -6.66
CA SER A 502 -21.77 35.23 -6.32
C SER A 502 -22.64 34.39 -5.40
N ASP A 503 -23.47 35.07 -4.61
CA ASP A 503 -24.49 34.46 -3.76
C ASP A 503 -25.82 35.20 -3.92
N TYR A 504 -26.83 34.57 -4.53
CA TYR A 504 -28.13 35.19 -4.82
C TYR A 504 -29.29 34.37 -4.23
N LYS A 505 -30.54 34.84 -4.42
CA LYS A 505 -31.71 34.27 -3.73
C LYS A 505 -31.96 32.79 -4.06
N THR A 506 -31.86 32.43 -5.34
CA THR A 506 -32.21 31.10 -5.84
C THR A 506 -31.02 30.13 -5.94
N GLY A 507 -29.79 30.65 -5.87
CA GLY A 507 -28.56 29.89 -6.12
C GLY A 507 -27.31 30.68 -5.78
N TRP A 508 -26.16 30.12 -6.11
CA TRP A 508 -24.85 30.73 -5.95
C TRP A 508 -23.88 30.12 -6.97
N THR A 509 -22.75 30.78 -7.21
CA THR A 509 -21.74 30.30 -8.16
C THR A 509 -20.34 30.31 -7.57
N ALA A 510 -19.55 29.33 -7.97
CA ALA A 510 -18.12 29.27 -7.71
C ALA A 510 -17.34 29.20 -9.02
N ARG A 511 -16.08 29.59 -9.01
CA ARG A 511 -15.12 29.37 -10.09
C ARG A 511 -14.01 28.50 -9.55
N ILE A 512 -13.69 27.47 -10.31
CA ILE A 512 -12.51 26.66 -10.11
C ILE A 512 -11.48 27.04 -11.17
N THR A 513 -10.25 27.29 -10.75
CA THR A 513 -9.11 27.56 -11.63
C THR A 513 -7.97 26.62 -11.27
N LEU A 514 -7.48 25.87 -12.26
CA LEU A 514 -6.38 24.92 -12.13
C LEU A 514 -5.11 25.58 -12.65
N PHE A 515 -4.02 25.48 -11.88
CA PHE A 515 -2.70 25.95 -12.23
C PHE A 515 -1.72 24.79 -12.20
N ASN A 516 -1.04 24.56 -13.32
CA ASN A 516 0.05 23.60 -13.42
C ASN A 516 1.38 24.35 -13.50
N TRP A 517 2.18 24.19 -12.45
CA TRP A 517 3.52 24.76 -12.30
C TRP A 517 4.61 23.78 -12.72
N GLU A 518 4.26 22.55 -13.05
CA GLU A 518 5.21 21.57 -13.58
C GLU A 518 5.43 21.80 -15.08
N GLU A 519 6.57 21.34 -15.60
CA GLU A 519 6.85 21.36 -17.04
C GLU A 519 6.06 20.28 -17.81
N ILE A 520 5.53 19.28 -17.11
CA ILE A 520 4.76 18.18 -17.71
C ILE A 520 3.34 18.61 -18.07
N ILE A 521 2.81 18.01 -19.14
CA ILE A 521 1.41 18.20 -19.57
C ILE A 521 0.55 17.13 -18.89
N PHE A 522 -0.52 17.55 -18.22
CA PHE A 522 -1.54 16.63 -17.70
C PHE A 522 -2.64 16.43 -18.74
N GLU A 523 -2.60 15.31 -19.45
CA GLU A 523 -3.65 14.86 -20.37
C GLU A 523 -4.78 14.16 -19.63
N ASP A 524 -6.01 14.21 -20.14
CA ASP A 524 -7.17 13.56 -19.52
C ASP A 524 -7.36 13.92 -18.03
N TRP A 525 -6.96 15.12 -17.61
CA TRP A 525 -6.96 15.50 -16.19
C TRP A 525 -8.38 15.49 -15.59
N PHE A 526 -8.46 15.25 -14.29
CA PHE A 526 -9.72 15.39 -13.54
C PHE A 526 -9.53 16.03 -12.17
N VAL A 527 -10.63 16.62 -11.66
CA VAL A 527 -10.76 17.12 -10.30
C VAL A 527 -11.98 16.48 -9.67
N ALA A 528 -11.83 15.92 -8.46
CA ALA A 528 -12.93 15.42 -7.66
C ALA A 528 -13.12 16.31 -6.42
N VAL A 529 -14.35 16.77 -6.18
CA VAL A 529 -14.66 17.75 -5.13
C VAL A 529 -15.75 17.20 -4.21
N GLU A 530 -15.42 17.03 -2.93
CA GLU A 530 -16.38 16.62 -1.91
C GLU A 530 -16.97 17.85 -1.21
N MET A 531 -18.30 18.01 -1.30
CA MET A 531 -19.04 19.12 -0.70
C MET A 531 -19.96 18.62 0.42
N LYS A 532 -19.76 19.07 1.66
CA LYS A 532 -20.58 18.61 2.82
C LYS A 532 -22.06 18.96 2.72
N LYS A 533 -22.38 20.21 2.35
CA LYS A 533 -23.77 20.70 2.33
C LYS A 533 -24.26 21.14 0.96
N ALA A 534 -23.34 21.54 0.10
CA ALA A 534 -23.65 22.13 -1.19
C ALA A 534 -23.86 21.11 -2.32
N PHE A 535 -23.48 19.85 -2.12
CA PHE A 535 -23.51 18.80 -3.14
C PHE A 535 -24.88 18.66 -3.83
N LEU A 536 -25.97 18.55 -3.04
CA LEU A 536 -27.33 18.41 -3.58
C LEU A 536 -27.80 19.63 -4.39
N GLY A 537 -27.11 20.76 -4.22
CA GLY A 537 -27.37 21.98 -4.96
C GLY A 537 -26.68 22.01 -6.33
N TYR A 538 -25.75 21.12 -6.64
CA TYR A 538 -25.01 21.17 -7.91
C TYR A 538 -25.95 21.20 -9.12
N GLU A 539 -25.79 22.20 -9.98
CA GLU A 539 -26.56 22.35 -11.20
C GLU A 539 -25.72 22.03 -12.43
N ASN A 540 -24.61 22.74 -12.64
CA ASN A 540 -23.75 22.51 -13.80
C ASN A 540 -22.34 23.11 -13.63
N ILE A 541 -21.42 22.73 -14.51
CA ILE A 541 -20.12 23.35 -14.75
C ILE A 541 -19.98 23.65 -16.24
N TYR A 542 -19.59 24.87 -16.61
CA TYR A 542 -19.86 25.37 -17.97
C TYR A 542 -18.75 25.12 -19.01
N SER A 543 -17.50 24.94 -18.57
CA SER A 543 -16.33 24.80 -19.46
C SER A 543 -15.63 23.46 -19.30
N PHE A 544 -16.08 22.67 -18.33
CA PHE A 544 -15.64 21.31 -18.07
C PHE A 544 -16.83 20.37 -18.23
N ASN A 545 -16.57 19.07 -18.32
CA ASN A 545 -17.61 18.06 -18.16
C ASN A 545 -17.73 17.71 -16.68
N GLY A 546 -18.92 17.86 -16.10
CA GLY A 546 -19.16 17.60 -14.68
C GLY A 546 -20.19 16.51 -14.44
N THR A 547 -19.78 15.48 -13.71
CA THR A 547 -20.61 14.34 -13.32
C THR A 547 -20.77 14.27 -11.81
N VAL A 548 -21.90 13.73 -11.36
CA VAL A 548 -22.24 13.60 -9.93
C VAL A 548 -22.05 12.14 -9.52
N LEU A 549 -21.09 11.88 -8.64
CA LEU A 549 -20.78 10.55 -8.12
C LEU A 549 -21.41 10.37 -6.74
N LYS A 550 -22.66 9.89 -6.71
CA LYS A 550 -23.43 9.68 -5.47
C LYS A 550 -22.84 8.59 -4.59
N ASP A 551 -22.34 7.52 -5.21
CA ASP A 551 -21.84 6.33 -4.51
C ASP A 551 -20.44 6.54 -3.90
N ILE A 552 -19.81 7.68 -4.17
CA ILE A 552 -18.45 8.03 -3.70
C ILE A 552 -18.55 9.32 -2.88
N ASN A 553 -18.97 9.22 -1.62
CA ASN A 553 -18.99 10.32 -0.65
C ASN A 553 -19.63 11.64 -1.12
N ASN A 554 -20.62 11.59 -2.03
CA ASN A 554 -21.21 12.79 -2.62
C ASN A 554 -20.14 13.68 -3.30
N THR A 555 -19.40 13.09 -4.23
CA THR A 555 -18.31 13.76 -4.97
C THR A 555 -18.82 14.34 -6.28
N LEU A 556 -18.44 15.59 -6.57
CA LEU A 556 -18.56 16.20 -7.89
C LEU A 556 -17.28 15.90 -8.67
N PHE A 557 -17.40 15.32 -9.85
CA PHE A 557 -16.27 14.91 -10.67
C PHE A 557 -16.21 15.77 -11.94
N PHE A 558 -15.10 16.46 -12.14
CA PHE A 558 -14.89 17.39 -13.24
C PHE A 558 -13.72 16.93 -14.09
N GLN A 559 -13.90 16.96 -15.41
CA GLN A 559 -12.85 16.63 -16.37
C GLN A 559 -12.91 17.58 -17.57
N GLY A 560 -11.81 17.68 -18.31
CA GLY A 560 -11.79 18.48 -19.54
C GLY A 560 -12.82 18.00 -20.56
N LEU A 561 -13.29 18.93 -21.41
CA LEU A 561 -14.11 18.57 -22.58
C LEU A 561 -13.24 17.83 -23.61
N PRO A 562 -13.83 16.96 -24.45
CA PRO A 562 -13.08 16.31 -25.53
C PRO A 562 -12.32 17.33 -26.40
N GLY A 563 -11.00 17.16 -26.53
CA GLY A 563 -10.11 18.08 -27.26
C GLY A 563 -9.59 19.27 -26.43
N LEU A 564 -10.08 19.48 -25.21
CA LEU A 564 -9.63 20.50 -24.25
C LEU A 564 -9.19 19.89 -22.90
N ASN A 565 -8.92 18.59 -22.90
CA ASN A 565 -8.52 17.75 -21.77
C ASN A 565 -7.02 17.81 -21.45
N TYR A 566 -6.32 18.86 -21.89
CA TYR A 566 -4.88 19.06 -21.68
C TYR A 566 -4.63 20.26 -20.75
N LEU A 567 -4.11 20.03 -19.56
CA LEU A 567 -3.60 21.09 -18.71
C LEU A 567 -2.10 21.22 -18.98
N MET A 568 -1.76 22.24 -19.77
CA MET A 568 -0.39 22.55 -20.19
C MET A 568 0.53 22.77 -18.99
N GLY A 569 1.84 22.59 -19.18
CA GLY A 569 2.86 22.91 -18.17
C GLY A 569 3.16 24.41 -18.06
N GLU A 570 4.04 24.76 -17.14
CA GLU A 570 4.56 26.12 -17.01
C GLU A 570 5.36 26.56 -18.25
N VAL A 571 5.29 27.85 -18.56
CA VAL A 571 6.01 28.48 -19.66
C VAL A 571 6.67 29.77 -19.20
N ASN A 572 7.67 30.25 -19.94
CA ASN A 572 8.26 31.55 -19.66
C ASN A 572 7.23 32.67 -19.83
N GLY A 573 7.38 33.74 -19.04
CA GLY A 573 6.61 34.97 -19.21
C GLY A 573 6.87 35.64 -20.57
N SER A 574 6.06 36.64 -20.91
CA SER A 574 6.10 37.33 -22.20
C SER A 574 7.49 37.91 -22.52
N ASP A 575 8.12 38.55 -21.52
CA ASP A 575 9.55 38.88 -21.56
C ASP A 575 10.32 38.06 -20.51
N PRO A 576 11.04 37.00 -20.89
CA PRO A 576 11.77 36.14 -19.95
C PRO A 576 12.83 36.86 -19.09
N LYS A 577 13.22 38.10 -19.44
CA LYS A 577 14.17 38.89 -18.66
C LYS A 577 13.53 39.64 -17.50
N SER A 578 12.23 39.91 -17.56
CA SER A 578 11.52 40.77 -16.61
C SER A 578 10.27 40.12 -16.02
N ASP A 579 9.58 39.29 -16.79
CA ASP A 579 8.38 38.56 -16.39
C ASP A 579 8.73 37.19 -15.78
N PRO A 580 8.09 36.81 -14.66
CA PRO A 580 8.23 35.47 -14.12
C PRO A 580 7.59 34.42 -15.03
N LYS A 581 7.93 33.15 -14.80
CA LYS A 581 7.23 32.00 -15.39
C LYS A 581 5.74 32.04 -15.06
N VAL A 582 4.91 31.52 -15.98
CA VAL A 582 3.45 31.51 -15.90
C VAL A 582 2.96 30.06 -15.97
N PRO A 583 2.04 29.65 -15.09
CA PRO A 583 1.55 28.27 -15.08
C PRO A 583 0.61 28.02 -16.25
N GLY A 584 0.52 26.76 -16.67
CA GLY A 584 -0.62 26.34 -17.48
C GLY A 584 -1.91 26.51 -16.70
N LYS A 585 -2.96 27.01 -17.37
CA LYS A 585 -4.19 27.45 -16.70
C LYS A 585 -5.45 26.95 -17.40
N GLN A 586 -6.34 26.35 -16.62
CA GLN A 586 -7.73 26.09 -17.03
C GLN A 586 -8.70 26.60 -15.96
N GLN A 587 -9.89 27.04 -16.36
CA GLN A 587 -10.89 27.53 -15.41
C GLN A 587 -12.30 27.21 -15.86
N SER A 588 -13.21 27.07 -14.89
CA SER A 588 -14.64 26.97 -15.16
C SER A 588 -15.48 27.55 -14.04
N VAL A 589 -16.72 27.90 -14.36
CA VAL A 589 -17.73 28.36 -13.41
C VAL A 589 -18.68 27.20 -13.11
N ILE A 590 -19.02 27.05 -11.84
CA ILE A 590 -19.90 26.04 -11.28
C ILE A 590 -21.13 26.76 -10.72
N SER A 591 -22.32 26.26 -11.06
CA SER A 591 -23.59 26.76 -10.56
C SER A 591 -24.22 25.81 -9.55
N PHE A 592 -24.85 26.40 -8.53
CA PHE A 592 -25.54 25.66 -7.47
C PHE A 592 -26.90 26.29 -7.16
N LYS A 593 -27.93 25.45 -7.05
CA LYS A 593 -29.28 25.82 -6.59
C LYS A 593 -29.43 25.68 -5.08
N LYS A 594 -30.14 26.62 -4.47
CA LYS A 594 -30.48 26.59 -3.03
C LYS A 594 -31.73 25.77 -2.71
N LYS A 595 -32.53 25.42 -3.72
CA LYS A 595 -33.81 24.70 -3.54
C LYS A 595 -33.67 23.40 -2.73
N LEU A 596 -32.59 22.66 -2.96
CA LEU A 596 -32.31 21.38 -2.29
C LEU A 596 -31.29 21.50 -1.14
N THR A 597 -30.88 22.72 -0.81
CA THR A 597 -29.89 23.01 0.24
C THR A 597 -30.42 24.14 1.15
N PRO A 598 -31.58 23.95 1.80
CA PRO A 598 -32.19 25.00 2.62
C PRO A 598 -31.27 25.38 3.79
N GLY A 599 -31.12 26.69 4.00
CA GLY A 599 -30.28 27.21 5.09
C GLY A 599 -28.77 27.16 4.84
N ILE A 600 -28.32 26.91 3.60
CA ILE A 600 -26.89 26.97 3.24
C ILE A 600 -26.31 28.37 3.49
N LYS A 601 -25.17 28.45 4.17
CA LYS A 601 -24.51 29.71 4.53
C LYS A 601 -23.16 29.84 3.84
N ILE A 602 -23.15 30.39 2.63
CA ILE A 602 -21.95 30.50 1.78
C ILE A 602 -20.82 31.27 2.48
N VAL A 603 -21.13 32.44 3.07
CA VAL A 603 -20.16 33.26 3.82
C VAL A 603 -19.63 32.59 5.09
N GLN A 604 -20.30 31.54 5.61
CA GLN A 604 -19.84 30.81 6.80
C GLN A 604 -19.00 29.56 6.45
N GLY A 605 -18.67 29.34 5.18
CA GLY A 605 -17.83 28.23 4.75
C GLY A 605 -18.56 27.14 3.96
N ASP A 606 -19.90 27.14 3.92
CA ASP A 606 -20.66 26.03 3.31
C ASP A 606 -20.48 25.92 1.78
N GLY A 607 -19.98 26.98 1.13
CA GLY A 607 -19.68 27.01 -0.30
C GLY A 607 -18.27 26.52 -0.67
N PHE A 608 -17.44 26.15 0.30
CA PHE A 608 -16.08 25.67 0.09
C PHE A 608 -16.00 24.14 0.19
N PRO A 609 -15.06 23.51 -0.54
CA PRO A 609 -14.89 22.07 -0.52
C PRO A 609 -14.39 21.57 0.82
N SER A 610 -14.81 20.37 1.18
CA SER A 610 -14.30 19.66 2.36
C SER A 610 -13.13 18.74 2.05
N LYS A 611 -13.07 18.26 0.81
CA LYS A 611 -11.92 17.61 0.19
C LYS A 611 -11.89 17.96 -1.29
N LEU A 612 -10.69 17.97 -1.84
CA LEU A 612 -10.47 18.15 -3.27
C LEU A 612 -9.34 17.23 -3.68
N TYR A 613 -9.54 16.48 -4.75
CA TYR A 613 -8.53 15.63 -5.35
C TYR A 613 -8.22 16.10 -6.77
N PHE A 614 -6.95 16.16 -7.12
CA PHE A 614 -6.50 16.41 -8.49
C PHE A 614 -5.75 15.17 -8.98
N ASN A 615 -6.20 14.57 -10.08
CA ASN A 615 -5.65 13.31 -10.59
C ASN A 615 -5.46 12.25 -9.49
N GLY A 616 -6.44 12.17 -8.58
CA GLY A 616 -6.49 11.22 -7.47
C GLY A 616 -5.76 11.65 -6.20
N GLU A 617 -4.80 12.56 -6.28
CA GLU A 617 -4.09 13.07 -5.11
C GLU A 617 -4.98 13.98 -4.24
N GLU A 618 -5.01 13.75 -2.93
CA GLU A 618 -5.75 14.61 -1.98
C GLU A 618 -4.98 15.92 -1.70
N CYS A 619 -5.53 17.04 -2.18
CA CYS A 619 -4.87 18.34 -2.07
C CYS A 619 -5.00 18.94 -0.66
N SER A 620 -3.97 19.68 -0.23
CA SER A 620 -4.02 20.43 1.03
C SER A 620 -4.97 21.64 0.92
N LEU A 621 -6.02 21.64 1.75
CA LEU A 621 -7.00 22.73 1.84
C LEU A 621 -6.62 23.75 2.93
N PRO A 622 -6.89 25.06 2.73
CA PRO A 622 -6.76 26.07 3.79
C PRO A 622 -7.67 25.76 4.98
N THR A 623 -7.20 26.08 6.18
CA THR A 623 -7.99 25.90 7.42
C THR A 623 -8.99 27.02 7.68
N GLU A 624 -8.82 28.15 6.99
CA GLU A 624 -9.62 29.36 7.15
C GLU A 624 -10.34 29.69 5.85
N PHE A 625 -11.50 30.35 5.96
CA PHE A 625 -12.27 30.82 4.81
C PHE A 625 -12.19 32.34 4.72
N PRO A 626 -12.30 32.91 3.51
CA PRO A 626 -12.43 34.35 3.35
C PRO A 626 -13.59 34.86 4.22
N ILE A 627 -13.36 35.95 4.93
CA ILE A 627 -14.36 36.59 5.79
C ILE A 627 -14.78 37.88 5.10
N GLY A 628 -16.08 38.15 4.98
CA GLY A 628 -16.52 39.43 4.45
C GLY A 628 -16.20 40.58 5.40
N ASP A 629 -15.86 41.75 4.85
CA ASP A 629 -15.54 43.01 5.57
C ASP A 629 -16.71 43.60 6.40
N GLY A 630 -17.77 42.82 6.63
CA GLY A 630 -18.74 43.13 7.64
C GLY A 630 -18.10 42.93 9.01
N ASN A 631 -17.57 44.02 9.56
CA ASN A 631 -17.07 44.20 10.92
C ASN A 631 -17.96 43.47 11.94
N ARG A 632 -17.75 42.16 12.12
CA ARG A 632 -18.37 41.37 13.18
C ARG A 632 -17.49 41.57 14.40
N TYR A 633 -17.46 42.80 14.90
CA TYR A 633 -17.25 42.96 16.33
C TYR A 633 -18.35 42.13 16.98
N ARG A 634 -17.97 40.99 17.58
CA ARG A 634 -18.76 40.46 18.68
C ARG A 634 -18.64 41.52 19.77
N VAL A 635 -19.50 42.54 19.69
CA VAL A 635 -19.73 43.43 20.80
C VAL A 635 -20.23 42.50 21.89
N ASN A 636 -19.34 42.16 22.82
CA ASN A 636 -19.74 41.46 24.01
C ASN A 636 -20.81 42.37 24.63
N LEU A 637 -22.07 41.95 24.66
CA LEU A 637 -23.15 42.79 25.18
C LEU A 637 -23.04 42.93 26.69
N VAL A 638 -22.22 42.10 27.35
CA VAL A 638 -22.01 42.10 28.80
C VAL A 638 -21.56 43.45 29.35
N PRO A 639 -20.53 44.15 28.81
CA PRO A 639 -20.11 45.47 29.30
C PRO A 639 -21.17 46.54 29.00
N VAL A 640 -21.91 46.42 27.90
CA VAL A 640 -23.01 47.35 27.56
C VAL A 640 -24.16 47.20 28.55
N ILE A 641 -24.56 45.95 28.85
CA ILE A 641 -25.58 45.62 29.85
C ILE A 641 -25.12 46.06 31.24
N LEU A 642 -23.86 45.84 31.60
CA LEU A 642 -23.28 46.30 32.87
C LEU A 642 -23.30 47.83 32.97
N LEU A 643 -22.92 48.54 31.90
CA LEU A 643 -22.96 50.01 31.86
C LEU A 643 -24.39 50.53 32.00
N THR A 644 -25.37 49.88 31.37
CA THR A 644 -26.78 50.27 31.48
C THR A 644 -27.35 50.02 32.88
N LEU A 645 -26.95 48.91 33.54
CA LEU A 645 -27.38 48.60 34.91
C LEU A 645 -26.74 49.54 35.93
N VAL A 646 -25.45 49.86 35.75
CA VAL A 646 -24.75 50.80 36.63
C VAL A 646 -25.30 52.22 36.47
N THR A 647 -25.58 52.66 35.24
CA THR A 647 -26.19 53.98 35.01
C THR A 647 -27.64 54.03 35.51
N SER A 648 -28.43 52.97 35.38
CA SER A 648 -29.78 52.94 35.98
C SER A 648 -29.74 52.98 37.50
N MET A 649 -28.82 52.24 38.14
CA MET A 649 -28.65 52.26 39.60
C MET A 649 -28.18 53.63 40.11
N LEU A 650 -27.28 54.30 39.39
CA LEU A 650 -26.83 55.65 39.73
C LEU A 650 -27.94 56.70 39.57
N MET A 651 -28.81 56.56 38.56
CA MET A 651 -29.96 57.45 38.37
C MET A 651 -31.04 57.25 39.44
N THR A 652 -31.26 56.02 39.91
CA THR A 652 -32.22 55.74 41.00
C THR A 652 -31.76 56.26 42.37
N ASN A 653 -30.45 56.40 42.59
CA ASN A 653 -29.91 56.95 43.84
C ASN A 653 -29.99 58.49 43.93
N HIS A 654 -30.42 59.18 42.87
CA HIS A 654 -30.68 60.61 42.87
C HIS A 654 -32.18 60.98 43.03
N LEU A 655 -33.05 59.97 43.23
CA LEU A 655 -34.51 60.14 43.37
C LEU A 655 -35.04 59.81 44.78
N HIS A 656 -34.15 59.76 45.78
CA HIS A 656 -34.50 59.61 47.20
C HIS A 656 -34.07 60.81 48.03
#